data_AF-A0A0A8UW82-F1
#
_entry.id   AF-A0A0A8UW82-F1
#
_cell.length_a   1.000
_cell.length_b   1.000
_cell.length_c   1.000
_cell.angle_alpha   90.00
_cell.angle_beta   90.00
_cell.angle_gamma   90.00
#
_symmetry.space_group_name_H-M   'P 1'
#
loop_
_entity.id
_entity.type
_entity.pdbx_description
1 polymer ?
#
loop_
_entity_poly.entity_id
_entity_poly.type
_entity_poly.pdbx_seq_one_letter_code
_entity_poly.pdbx_strand_id
1 'polypeptide(L)'
;MLEKKNKLLTVKNILSLTTIIFLSQSHVAHSATQLGQGIYYDDQQIAKLAQKYPGRVSKDAGYPLIDNYSTLKSIFRGSQFGLGNKPVTSGVWWTPLLAVDKPAGQIQDSDYLSPLLLIPNPLTVRLTEGGVSLGIPLQSAKIDNVHVDRGYYNTLDITVTTGDLAGTAPLVEEYSDWMVKAAWARNNSPLLSANIVEGSPFIFVEKKNNQATSYLRFNNSQDAKLLSQESGLSVFKTKNASDSGYRYYGYFTNPDGQTNSWKTSSGSVIVPINQGGSGNIVPGTTINISESNRYFSLAVIPASSDTTAIEMANQFKPYAYTFINNTFISYEYDKNNAQVVTHFNFDSKTVYANASLKKEPLVMLYPWQIKNMNSSEKNSCLFQDNCASNKGSIQTLKGTMHAYVVPGEVGQEGKSSFSTEVAFHGILPALPNRLSQTELDKIASYSFSLPPDPHLDSKNPWTDTYATGKLLSREAQLIKIANVLMGSTTTPNPQYKKIRDDLLANLKKQVTSFLTGLNYTDPCSDGSSNCSRPEGSWFYGYNNKWYTMMGFPSGFFTATTLTDHPFHWGYLVDGAATIAQFDKAWAKQYGAMVNLLIRDICNYRYQDQSTELTQFPHFRSFDPYAGLSSALGMPYSPDNINEEDSAEFMNLAQAIILWGLNTDGVSYDGDNTLPQTIVDTGLYLYTTEEQGLNHYHFNQNPDSGVFPTGWSNSATGQNYLLVGNVWGGKLDRSTYFCAGQPCYYQNLASNTLPISAGSLYLGYEPSFVTRAYNEDAKNPCSGDASNSAYCGTLLKYLALGDPVKASQYYTTYFDAQANTPDPGESKPSIYYWIENLKALGNLNKTLNADTPAFAAFGSGDRVYVVAYNNEASPASVNFYREGSFVCRLENIPPGEIKGGFCGEDVPEPPVVKYAYTVYLGYPFKTVLINNSISCPDPVTKNPACLVKNIAGPSVMTISGSNSNLCTLAISKEGAVSVTSDKSKGCYINSTPATPDKAGTINLPGGF
;
A
#
# COMPACT_ATOMS: atom_id res chain seq x y z
N MET A 1 14.68 -21.42 -76.71
CA MET A 1 15.91 -21.84 -77.40
C MET A 1 16.93 -22.21 -76.32
N LEU A 2 17.31 -23.50 -76.30
CA LEU A 2 18.48 -24.21 -75.72
C LEU A 2 19.30 -23.61 -74.55
N GLU A 3 19.86 -24.31 -73.55
CA GLU A 3 19.82 -25.70 -73.05
C GLU A 3 20.65 -25.79 -71.72
N LYS A 4 20.16 -26.58 -70.73
CA LYS A 4 20.82 -27.63 -69.90
C LYS A 4 22.16 -27.44 -69.11
N LYS A 5 22.02 -27.78 -67.81
CA LYS A 5 22.65 -28.91 -67.02
C LYS A 5 23.98 -28.78 -66.23
N ASN A 6 23.81 -29.06 -64.92
CA ASN A 6 24.43 -30.11 -64.06
C ASN A 6 25.90 -30.09 -63.58
N LYS A 7 25.98 -30.04 -62.22
CA LYS A 7 26.55 -31.03 -61.24
C LYS A 7 28.08 -31.17 -61.00
N LEU A 8 28.42 -30.92 -59.72
CA LEU A 8 29.15 -31.74 -58.72
C LEU A 8 30.53 -32.37 -59.08
N LEU A 9 31.55 -32.20 -58.22
CA LEU A 9 31.84 -33.06 -57.05
C LEU A 9 33.16 -32.68 -56.31
N THR A 10 32.98 -32.40 -55.00
CA THR A 10 33.76 -32.81 -53.80
C THR A 10 35.27 -32.56 -53.59
N VAL A 11 35.49 -32.03 -52.38
CA VAL A 11 36.72 -31.78 -51.59
C VAL A 11 37.06 -32.98 -50.68
N LYS A 12 38.35 -33.10 -50.27
CA LYS A 12 38.75 -33.74 -48.99
C LYS A 12 39.97 -33.03 -48.34
N ASN A 13 39.73 -32.50 -47.13
CA ASN A 13 40.53 -32.38 -45.90
C ASN A 13 41.98 -31.83 -45.89
N ILE A 14 42.28 -30.91 -44.97
CA ILE A 14 42.86 -31.18 -43.62
C ILE A 14 42.81 -29.91 -42.73
N LEU A 15 42.49 -30.11 -41.44
CA LEU A 15 42.32 -29.14 -40.33
C LEU A 15 43.65 -28.63 -39.73
N SER A 16 43.66 -27.44 -39.08
CA SER A 16 43.72 -27.30 -37.60
C SER A 16 43.94 -25.86 -37.07
N LEU A 17 43.18 -25.53 -36.01
CA LEU A 17 43.33 -24.48 -34.96
C LEU A 17 43.11 -22.98 -35.27
N THR A 18 41.88 -22.51 -35.08
CA THR A 18 41.56 -21.35 -34.20
C THR A 18 40.11 -21.46 -33.73
N THR A 19 39.89 -21.50 -32.42
CA THR A 19 38.57 -21.63 -31.79
C THR A 19 37.80 -20.31 -31.95
N ILE A 20 36.76 -20.35 -32.77
CA ILE A 20 35.82 -19.24 -32.97
C ILE A 20 34.85 -19.20 -31.79
N ILE A 21 35.00 -18.18 -30.93
CA ILE A 21 33.89 -17.58 -30.20
C ILE A 21 33.21 -16.66 -31.21
N PHE A 22 32.00 -16.98 -31.64
CA PHE A 22 30.92 -16.08 -32.08
C PHE A 22 29.85 -16.88 -32.84
N LEU A 23 28.58 -16.54 -32.57
CA LEU A 23 27.35 -16.88 -33.30
C LEU A 23 26.60 -18.17 -32.93
N SER A 24 25.71 -18.04 -31.94
CA SER A 24 24.33 -18.51 -32.07
C SER A 24 23.35 -17.60 -31.30
N GLN A 25 23.31 -16.32 -31.66
CA GLN A 25 22.09 -15.50 -31.54
C GLN A 25 21.45 -15.43 -32.92
N SER A 26 20.39 -16.20 -33.16
CA SER A 26 19.33 -15.85 -34.12
C SER A 26 18.33 -17.01 -34.26
N HIS A 27 17.48 -17.19 -33.24
CA HIS A 27 16.08 -17.61 -33.43
C HIS A 27 15.23 -16.96 -32.34
N VAL A 28 15.40 -15.65 -32.12
CA VAL A 28 14.37 -14.85 -31.45
C VAL A 28 13.25 -14.67 -32.48
N ALA A 29 12.13 -15.34 -32.26
CA ALA A 29 10.92 -15.13 -33.05
C ALA A 29 10.56 -13.63 -33.00
N HIS A 30 10.42 -13.00 -34.16
CA HIS A 30 10.14 -11.57 -34.36
C HIS A 30 8.73 -11.13 -33.86
N SER A 31 8.38 -11.25 -32.58
CA SER A 31 7.02 -10.85 -32.15
C SER A 31 6.81 -10.44 -30.68
N ALA A 32 7.83 -10.15 -29.88
CA ALA A 32 7.64 -9.75 -28.48
C ALA A 32 8.47 -8.50 -28.11
N THR A 33 8.04 -7.76 -27.08
CA THR A 33 8.75 -6.59 -26.57
C THR A 33 9.63 -6.99 -25.39
N GLN A 34 10.93 -6.74 -25.51
CA GLN A 34 11.91 -7.06 -24.49
C GLN A 34 12.09 -5.89 -23.51
N LEU A 35 12.13 -6.19 -22.22
CA LEU A 35 12.40 -5.25 -21.13
C LEU A 35 13.41 -5.88 -20.16
N GLY A 36 14.68 -5.47 -20.24
CA GLY A 36 15.78 -6.23 -19.64
C GLY A 36 15.89 -7.59 -20.31
N GLN A 37 15.81 -8.67 -19.52
CA GLN A 37 15.60 -10.04 -20.01
C GLN A 37 14.14 -10.51 -19.90
N GLY A 38 13.24 -9.69 -19.34
CA GLY A 38 11.81 -9.95 -19.34
C GLY A 38 11.16 -9.66 -20.70
N ILE A 39 9.96 -10.18 -20.89
CA ILE A 39 9.21 -10.09 -22.15
C ILE A 39 7.74 -9.82 -21.86
N TYR A 40 7.16 -8.88 -22.62
CA TYR A 40 5.72 -8.70 -22.72
C TYR A 40 5.31 -8.51 -24.18
N TYR A 41 4.00 -8.60 -24.45
CA TYR A 41 3.45 -8.49 -25.79
C TYR A 41 2.51 -7.29 -25.89
N ASP A 42 2.61 -6.49 -26.94
CA ASP A 42 1.59 -5.48 -27.25
C ASP A 42 0.34 -6.10 -27.92
N ASP A 43 -0.72 -5.31 -28.07
CA ASP A 43 -1.97 -5.76 -28.68
C ASP A 43 -1.83 -6.34 -30.10
N GLN A 44 -0.91 -5.81 -30.91
CA GLN A 44 -0.68 -6.30 -32.27
C GLN A 44 0.12 -7.60 -32.26
N GLN A 45 1.09 -7.70 -31.36
CA GLN A 45 1.91 -8.87 -31.13
C GLN A 45 1.04 -10.05 -30.65
N ILE A 46 0.14 -9.83 -29.70
CA ILE A 46 -0.79 -10.88 -29.24
C ILE A 46 -1.78 -11.25 -30.35
N ALA A 47 -2.29 -10.30 -31.13
CA ALA A 47 -3.17 -10.63 -32.26
C ALA A 47 -2.48 -11.54 -33.29
N LYS A 48 -1.20 -11.28 -33.61
CA LYS A 48 -0.39 -12.16 -34.46
C LYS A 48 -0.15 -13.52 -33.82
N LEU A 49 0.08 -13.55 -32.50
CA LEU A 49 0.23 -14.79 -31.75
C LEU A 49 -1.05 -15.63 -31.80
N ALA A 50 -2.21 -15.02 -31.60
CA ALA A 50 -3.52 -15.66 -31.68
C ALA A 50 -3.83 -16.16 -33.11
N GLN A 51 -3.47 -15.42 -34.16
CA GLN A 51 -3.61 -15.90 -35.54
C GLN A 51 -2.73 -17.12 -35.82
N LYS A 52 -1.50 -17.12 -35.30
CA LYS A 52 -0.55 -18.22 -35.48
C LYS A 52 -0.92 -19.44 -34.64
N TYR A 53 -1.52 -19.23 -33.47
CA TYR A 53 -1.83 -20.26 -32.48
C TYR A 53 -3.22 -20.07 -31.81
N PRO A 54 -4.31 -20.18 -32.57
CA PRO A 54 -5.66 -19.78 -32.13
C PRO A 54 -6.18 -20.58 -30.93
N GLY A 55 -5.86 -21.88 -30.84
CA GLY A 55 -6.27 -22.73 -29.72
C GLY A 55 -5.52 -22.50 -28.41
N ARG A 56 -4.44 -21.69 -28.43
CA ARG A 56 -3.58 -21.46 -27.25
C ARG A 56 -4.03 -20.24 -26.47
N VAL A 57 -4.37 -19.16 -27.17
CA VAL A 57 -4.83 -17.90 -26.58
C VAL A 57 -6.27 -18.02 -26.02
N SER A 58 -7.05 -19.00 -26.47
CA SER A 58 -8.49 -19.13 -26.23
C SER A 58 -8.91 -20.10 -25.10
N LYS A 59 -8.17 -21.20 -24.89
CA LYS A 59 -8.68 -22.35 -24.10
C LYS A 59 -8.29 -22.38 -22.63
N ASP A 60 -7.23 -21.68 -22.22
CA ASP A 60 -6.68 -21.82 -20.87
C ASP A 60 -7.22 -20.77 -19.87
N ALA A 61 -8.15 -19.90 -20.26
CA ALA A 61 -8.66 -18.77 -19.45
C ALA A 61 -9.81 -19.12 -18.46
N GLY A 62 -9.99 -20.38 -18.08
CA GLY A 62 -10.77 -20.80 -16.88
C GLY A 62 -12.28 -20.50 -16.81
N TYR A 63 -12.88 -19.74 -17.73
CA TYR A 63 -14.32 -19.44 -17.81
C TYR A 63 -14.86 -19.71 -19.24
N PRO A 64 -16.19 -19.84 -19.47
CA PRO A 64 -16.72 -20.32 -20.75
C PRO A 64 -16.23 -19.49 -21.95
N LEU A 65 -15.41 -20.15 -22.77
CA LEU A 65 -15.15 -19.94 -24.20
C LEU A 65 -14.90 -18.48 -24.63
N ILE A 66 -13.66 -18.04 -24.47
CA ILE A 66 -13.13 -16.90 -25.19
C ILE A 66 -12.50 -17.43 -26.49
N ASP A 67 -13.30 -17.64 -27.53
CA ASP A 67 -12.86 -18.18 -28.83
C ASP A 67 -12.05 -17.17 -29.69
N ASN A 68 -11.84 -15.92 -29.21
CA ASN A 68 -11.17 -14.85 -29.96
C ASN A 68 -10.41 -13.88 -29.05
N TYR A 69 -9.21 -13.43 -29.46
CA TYR A 69 -8.47 -12.36 -28.77
C TYR A 69 -9.28 -11.07 -28.60
N SER A 70 -10.27 -10.81 -29.46
CA SER A 70 -11.20 -9.68 -29.29
C SER A 70 -12.09 -9.78 -28.04
N THR A 71 -12.31 -10.98 -27.49
CA THR A 71 -13.10 -11.21 -26.27
C THR A 71 -12.23 -11.37 -25.01
N LEU A 72 -10.89 -11.35 -25.15
CA LEU A 72 -9.93 -11.26 -24.02
C LEU A 72 -9.73 -9.81 -23.54
N LYS A 73 -10.18 -8.84 -24.32
CA LYS A 73 -10.19 -7.43 -23.91
C LYS A 73 -11.41 -7.21 -23.05
N SER A 74 -11.30 -6.27 -22.12
CA SER A 74 -12.49 -5.78 -21.44
C SER A 74 -13.59 -5.47 -22.47
N ILE A 75 -14.80 -5.96 -22.19
CA ILE A 75 -15.98 -5.70 -23.03
C ILE A 75 -16.29 -4.20 -23.10
N PHE A 76 -15.75 -3.44 -22.16
CA PHE A 76 -15.89 -2.00 -22.08
C PHE A 76 -14.93 -1.28 -23.04
N ARG A 77 -15.39 -0.16 -23.60
CA ARG A 77 -14.65 0.77 -24.44
C ARG A 77 -14.40 2.12 -23.76
N GLY A 78 -15.02 2.37 -22.61
CA GLY A 78 -14.90 3.62 -21.85
C GLY A 78 -15.80 4.75 -22.37
N SER A 79 -16.46 5.49 -21.47
CA SER A 79 -17.09 6.77 -21.81
C SER A 79 -16.08 7.91 -21.67
N GLN A 80 -15.51 8.38 -22.77
CA GLN A 80 -14.45 9.37 -22.74
C GLN A 80 -14.70 10.50 -23.73
N PHE A 81 -14.63 11.74 -23.25
CA PHE A 81 -14.67 12.95 -24.05
C PHE A 81 -13.33 13.67 -23.97
N GLY A 82 -12.34 13.22 -24.75
CA GLY A 82 -11.10 13.98 -24.91
C GLY A 82 -9.98 13.71 -23.90
N LEU A 83 -9.98 12.57 -23.19
CA LEU A 83 -8.83 12.16 -22.36
C LEU A 83 -7.52 11.98 -23.17
N GLY A 84 -7.61 11.87 -24.51
CA GLY A 84 -6.45 11.78 -25.39
C GLY A 84 -5.59 10.56 -25.05
N ASN A 85 -4.33 10.81 -24.71
CA ASN A 85 -3.37 9.78 -24.29
C ASN A 85 -3.24 9.65 -22.76
N LYS A 86 -4.09 10.32 -21.97
CA LYS A 86 -4.05 10.17 -20.52
C LYS A 86 -4.43 8.72 -20.17
N PRO A 87 -3.61 8.01 -19.38
CA PRO A 87 -3.93 6.66 -18.93
C PRO A 87 -5.28 6.63 -18.22
N VAL A 88 -5.97 5.50 -18.23
CA VAL A 88 -7.31 5.37 -17.62
C VAL A 88 -7.20 4.45 -16.41
N THR A 89 -7.78 4.85 -15.29
CA THR A 89 -7.79 4.02 -14.07
C THR A 89 -8.99 3.07 -14.01
N SER A 90 -8.93 2.13 -13.07
CA SER A 90 -9.96 1.14 -12.74
C SER A 90 -9.97 0.92 -11.21
N GLY A 91 -11.07 0.39 -10.67
CA GLY A 91 -11.19 0.09 -9.24
C GLY A 91 -11.27 1.28 -8.31
N VAL A 92 -11.94 2.36 -8.73
CA VAL A 92 -12.23 3.55 -7.89
C VAL A 92 -13.70 3.95 -8.04
N TRP A 93 -14.24 4.70 -7.08
CA TRP A 93 -15.69 4.96 -6.93
C TRP A 93 -16.41 5.57 -8.15
N TRP A 94 -15.67 6.14 -9.10
CA TRP A 94 -16.21 6.75 -10.33
C TRP A 94 -16.05 5.90 -11.60
N THR A 95 -15.35 4.75 -11.54
CA THR A 95 -15.17 3.87 -12.69
C THR A 95 -16.45 3.25 -13.27
N PRO A 96 -17.64 3.24 -12.62
CA PRO A 96 -18.88 2.95 -13.34
C PRO A 96 -19.08 3.79 -14.61
N LEU A 97 -18.54 5.02 -14.67
CA LEU A 97 -18.55 5.86 -15.89
C LEU A 97 -17.79 5.23 -17.06
N LEU A 98 -16.86 4.33 -16.82
CA LEU A 98 -16.07 3.70 -17.86
C LEU A 98 -16.67 2.39 -18.35
N ALA A 99 -17.66 1.84 -17.64
CA ALA A 99 -18.27 0.54 -17.90
C ALA A 99 -19.33 0.56 -19.03
N VAL A 100 -18.93 0.98 -20.24
CA VAL A 100 -19.79 1.02 -21.44
C VAL A 100 -19.06 0.42 -22.64
N ASP A 101 -19.75 -0.30 -23.52
CA ASP A 101 -19.18 -1.01 -24.68
C ASP A 101 -19.26 -0.23 -26.02
N LYS A 102 -19.65 1.06 -25.96
CA LYS A 102 -19.86 1.92 -27.13
C LYS A 102 -18.84 3.07 -27.23
N PRO A 103 -18.55 3.59 -28.45
CA PRO A 103 -17.73 4.79 -28.60
C PRO A 103 -18.47 6.03 -28.12
N ALA A 104 -17.74 6.99 -27.53
CA ALA A 104 -18.28 8.18 -26.87
C ALA A 104 -19.41 8.92 -27.63
N GLY A 105 -19.27 9.12 -28.94
CA GLY A 105 -20.30 9.80 -29.75
C GLY A 105 -21.60 9.03 -29.99
N GLN A 106 -21.68 7.78 -29.54
CA GLN A 106 -22.86 6.90 -29.64
C GLN A 106 -23.44 6.52 -28.29
N ILE A 107 -22.79 6.91 -27.18
CA ILE A 107 -23.23 6.58 -25.83
C ILE A 107 -24.51 7.38 -25.54
N GLN A 108 -25.53 6.66 -25.10
CA GLN A 108 -26.74 7.19 -24.51
C GLN A 108 -26.75 6.87 -23.02
N ASP A 109 -27.52 7.63 -22.24
CA ASP A 109 -27.68 7.38 -20.80
C ASP A 109 -28.12 5.94 -20.48
N SER A 110 -28.95 5.34 -21.34
CA SER A 110 -29.43 3.97 -21.20
C SER A 110 -28.36 2.88 -21.41
N ASP A 111 -27.16 3.25 -21.83
CA ASP A 111 -26.09 2.30 -22.16
C ASP A 111 -25.21 1.92 -20.96
N TYR A 112 -25.28 2.69 -19.86
CA TYR A 112 -24.54 2.38 -18.64
C TYR A 112 -25.11 1.14 -17.95
N LEU A 113 -24.24 0.22 -17.52
CA LEU A 113 -24.62 -0.92 -16.69
C LEU A 113 -25.05 -0.43 -15.30
N SER A 114 -26.30 -0.73 -14.90
CA SER A 114 -26.91 -0.23 -13.65
C SER A 114 -27.12 1.30 -13.66
N PRO A 115 -28.06 1.88 -12.89
CA PRO A 115 -28.10 3.34 -12.77
C PRO A 115 -26.76 3.83 -12.19
N LEU A 116 -26.06 4.66 -12.96
CA LEU A 116 -24.69 5.14 -12.73
C LEU A 116 -24.52 5.85 -11.37
N LEU A 117 -24.30 5.07 -10.31
CA LEU A 117 -24.16 5.58 -8.96
C LEU A 117 -22.68 5.73 -8.59
N LEU A 118 -22.27 6.96 -8.33
CA LEU A 118 -20.94 7.32 -7.85
C LEU A 118 -21.02 7.59 -6.35
N ILE A 119 -19.97 7.20 -5.60
CA ILE A 119 -19.91 7.34 -4.14
C ILE A 119 -18.68 8.16 -3.70
N PRO A 120 -18.60 9.45 -4.08
CA PRO A 120 -17.56 10.39 -3.63
C PRO A 120 -17.91 10.93 -2.24
N ASN A 121 -17.95 10.06 -1.22
CA ASN A 121 -18.37 10.45 0.13
C ASN A 121 -17.81 11.82 0.54
N PRO A 122 -18.61 12.70 1.15
CA PRO A 122 -19.89 12.40 1.81
C PRO A 122 -21.09 12.31 0.85
N LEU A 123 -20.91 12.62 -0.42
CA LEU A 123 -22.01 12.68 -1.38
C LEU A 123 -22.32 11.31 -1.99
N THR A 124 -23.59 11.12 -2.31
CA THR A 124 -24.04 10.16 -3.32
C THR A 124 -24.35 10.92 -4.60
N VAL A 125 -23.77 10.53 -5.73
CA VAL A 125 -23.95 11.23 -7.01
C VAL A 125 -24.45 10.27 -8.09
N ARG A 126 -25.37 10.73 -8.93
CA ARG A 126 -25.74 10.05 -10.17
C ARG A 126 -25.76 11.03 -11.31
N LEU A 127 -25.15 10.65 -12.42
CA LEU A 127 -25.08 11.47 -13.63
C LEU A 127 -25.97 10.82 -14.68
N THR A 128 -26.86 11.61 -15.29
CA THR A 128 -27.73 11.14 -16.39
C THR A 128 -27.93 12.22 -17.45
N GLU A 129 -28.69 11.93 -18.50
CA GLU A 129 -29.23 12.96 -19.41
C GLU A 129 -30.16 13.98 -18.71
N GLY A 130 -30.66 13.62 -17.52
CA GLY A 130 -31.44 14.50 -16.66
C GLY A 130 -30.59 15.52 -15.88
N GLY A 131 -29.26 15.40 -15.92
CA GLY A 131 -28.32 16.27 -15.23
C GLY A 131 -27.57 15.58 -14.09
N VAL A 132 -27.23 16.35 -13.06
CA VAL A 132 -26.48 15.85 -11.90
C VAL A 132 -27.42 15.68 -10.72
N SER A 133 -27.69 14.43 -10.35
CA SER A 133 -28.40 14.09 -9.11
C SER A 133 -27.41 13.96 -7.96
N LEU A 134 -27.72 14.53 -6.80
CA LEU A 134 -26.93 14.39 -5.59
C LEU A 134 -27.79 14.24 -4.33
N GLY A 135 -27.18 13.64 -3.31
CA GLY A 135 -27.66 13.66 -1.94
C GLY A 135 -26.63 13.08 -0.99
N ILE A 136 -27.07 12.59 0.17
CA ILE A 136 -26.19 11.97 1.17
C ILE A 136 -26.74 10.62 1.64
N PRO A 137 -25.87 9.67 2.03
CA PRO A 137 -26.28 8.43 2.65
C PRO A 137 -27.24 8.66 3.82
N LEU A 138 -28.05 7.64 4.13
CA LEU A 138 -28.89 7.62 5.33
C LEU A 138 -28.01 7.86 6.57
N GLN A 139 -28.40 8.87 7.36
CA GLN A 139 -27.65 9.22 8.55
C GLN A 139 -27.84 8.17 9.66
N SER A 140 -28.99 7.49 9.64
CA SER A 140 -29.24 6.23 10.35
C SER A 140 -29.09 5.06 9.39
N ALA A 141 -28.10 4.19 9.61
CA ALA A 141 -27.90 3.00 8.79
C ALA A 141 -29.05 1.98 8.97
N LYS A 142 -29.38 1.28 7.89
CA LYS A 142 -30.17 0.04 7.93
C LYS A 142 -29.21 -1.10 8.27
N ILE A 143 -29.51 -1.80 9.34
CA ILE A 143 -28.63 -2.85 9.88
C ILE A 143 -29.44 -4.12 9.99
N ASP A 144 -28.92 -5.21 9.43
CA ASP A 144 -29.43 -6.55 9.65
C ASP A 144 -28.35 -7.47 10.25
N ASN A 145 -28.55 -8.78 10.24
CA ASN A 145 -27.61 -9.75 10.80
C ASN A 145 -26.30 -9.91 10.00
N VAL A 146 -26.20 -9.36 8.79
CA VAL A 146 -25.11 -9.57 7.83
C VAL A 146 -24.68 -8.32 7.08
N HIS A 147 -25.53 -7.29 7.01
CA HIS A 147 -25.29 -6.08 6.23
C HIS A 147 -25.43 -4.82 7.08
N VAL A 148 -24.59 -3.83 6.77
CA VAL A 148 -24.78 -2.42 7.12
C VAL A 148 -24.93 -1.64 5.82
N ASP A 149 -26.10 -1.03 5.63
CA ASP A 149 -26.44 -0.28 4.43
C ASP A 149 -26.89 1.14 4.79
N ARG A 150 -26.36 2.15 4.10
CA ARG A 150 -26.80 3.55 4.23
C ARG A 150 -27.63 4.03 3.03
N GLY A 151 -28.20 3.10 2.27
CA GLY A 151 -29.21 3.32 1.25
C GLY A 151 -28.77 4.20 0.08
N TYR A 152 -27.50 4.17 -0.33
CA TYR A 152 -26.95 5.10 -1.34
C TYR A 152 -27.85 5.18 -2.59
N TYR A 153 -28.35 4.06 -3.08
CA TYR A 153 -29.32 3.99 -4.20
C TYR A 153 -30.56 4.88 -4.07
N ASN A 154 -31.06 5.05 -2.85
CA ASN A 154 -32.29 5.73 -2.53
C ASN A 154 -32.03 7.10 -1.89
N THR A 155 -30.84 7.68 -2.06
CA THR A 155 -30.45 8.91 -1.36
C THR A 155 -30.28 10.14 -2.25
N LEU A 156 -30.64 10.03 -3.53
CA LEU A 156 -30.55 11.13 -4.50
C LEU A 156 -31.73 12.09 -4.34
N ASP A 157 -31.52 13.17 -3.60
CA ASP A 157 -32.57 14.11 -3.21
C ASP A 157 -32.82 15.18 -4.29
N ILE A 158 -31.74 15.77 -4.82
CA ILE A 158 -31.82 16.92 -5.74
C ILE A 158 -31.18 16.57 -7.07
N THR A 159 -31.79 16.99 -8.18
CA THR A 159 -31.17 17.00 -9.50
C THR A 159 -31.06 18.41 -10.03
N VAL A 160 -29.87 18.78 -10.48
CA VAL A 160 -29.61 20.04 -11.18
C VAL A 160 -29.37 19.81 -12.67
N THR A 161 -29.95 20.68 -13.50
CA THR A 161 -29.79 20.64 -14.96
C THR A 161 -29.98 22.01 -15.59
N THR A 162 -29.52 22.16 -16.83
CA THR A 162 -29.78 23.31 -17.70
C THR A 162 -30.96 23.09 -18.66
N GLY A 163 -31.59 21.90 -18.61
CA GLY A 163 -32.79 21.55 -19.37
C GLY A 163 -32.53 21.15 -20.83
N ASP A 164 -31.28 21.27 -21.30
CA ASP A 164 -30.88 20.96 -22.67
C ASP A 164 -29.98 19.72 -22.78
N LEU A 165 -29.87 18.92 -21.72
CA LEU A 165 -29.07 17.69 -21.67
C LEU A 165 -29.79 16.44 -22.18
N ALA A 166 -31.11 16.50 -22.39
CA ALA A 166 -31.89 15.36 -22.89
C ALA A 166 -31.33 14.82 -24.22
N GLY A 167 -31.21 13.49 -24.33
CA GLY A 167 -30.62 12.80 -25.48
C GLY A 167 -29.09 12.88 -25.54
N THR A 168 -28.42 13.21 -24.43
CA THR A 168 -26.95 13.18 -24.30
C THR A 168 -26.54 12.19 -23.21
N ALA A 169 -25.24 11.96 -23.03
CA ALA A 169 -24.71 11.11 -21.96
C ALA A 169 -23.61 11.85 -21.19
N PRO A 170 -23.45 11.60 -19.88
CA PRO A 170 -22.27 12.06 -19.15
C PRO A 170 -21.04 11.31 -19.67
N LEU A 171 -19.94 11.99 -19.94
CA LEU A 171 -18.68 11.39 -20.38
C LEU A 171 -17.55 11.86 -19.47
N VAL A 172 -16.52 11.03 -19.22
CA VAL A 172 -15.33 11.46 -18.49
C VAL A 172 -14.52 12.43 -19.36
N GLU A 173 -14.36 13.66 -18.88
CA GLU A 173 -13.56 14.72 -19.52
C GLU A 173 -12.14 14.78 -18.95
N GLU A 174 -12.00 14.60 -17.63
CA GLU A 174 -10.73 14.67 -16.91
C GLU A 174 -10.83 13.89 -15.58
N TYR A 175 -9.71 13.47 -14.99
CA TYR A 175 -9.70 12.89 -13.64
C TYR A 175 -8.34 13.08 -12.96
N SER A 176 -8.28 12.90 -11.65
CA SER A 176 -7.04 12.86 -10.86
C SER A 176 -7.19 11.82 -9.73
N ASP A 177 -6.29 11.79 -8.75
CA ASP A 177 -6.19 10.68 -7.80
C ASP A 177 -7.51 10.36 -7.07
N TRP A 178 -8.34 11.37 -6.76
CA TRP A 178 -9.68 11.19 -6.15
C TRP A 178 -10.74 12.17 -6.67
N MET A 179 -10.58 12.63 -7.92
CA MET A 179 -11.55 13.51 -8.61
C MET A 179 -11.89 12.94 -9.99
N VAL A 180 -13.16 13.08 -10.40
CA VAL A 180 -13.58 12.95 -11.80
C VAL A 180 -14.29 14.21 -12.27
N LYS A 181 -14.03 14.61 -13.51
CA LYS A 181 -14.78 15.65 -14.22
C LYS A 181 -15.62 15.01 -15.31
N ALA A 182 -16.94 15.16 -15.22
CA ALA A 182 -17.88 14.68 -16.22
C ALA A 182 -18.37 15.82 -17.10
N ALA A 183 -18.61 15.56 -18.39
CA ALA A 183 -19.12 16.53 -19.35
C ALA A 183 -20.25 15.95 -20.21
N TRP A 184 -21.17 16.82 -20.60
CA TRP A 184 -22.25 16.54 -21.55
C TRP A 184 -22.03 17.37 -22.81
N ALA A 185 -22.18 16.74 -23.96
CA ALA A 185 -22.06 17.40 -25.25
C ALA A 185 -23.14 16.91 -26.22
N ARG A 186 -23.56 17.80 -27.13
CA ARG A 186 -24.43 17.45 -28.26
C ARG A 186 -23.71 17.80 -29.55
N ASN A 187 -23.58 16.84 -30.46
CA ASN A 187 -22.86 17.04 -31.73
C ASN A 187 -21.46 17.66 -31.51
N ASN A 188 -20.71 17.14 -30.53
CA ASN A 188 -19.41 17.65 -30.09
C ASN A 188 -19.39 19.09 -29.53
N SER A 189 -20.55 19.72 -29.33
CA SER A 189 -20.66 21.03 -28.67
C SER A 189 -20.88 20.82 -27.17
N PRO A 190 -19.96 21.26 -26.29
CA PRO A 190 -20.11 21.12 -24.84
C PRO A 190 -21.32 21.91 -24.31
N LEU A 191 -22.07 21.30 -23.40
CA LEU A 191 -23.26 21.89 -22.78
C LEU A 191 -23.02 22.21 -21.30
N LEU A 192 -22.53 21.22 -20.55
CA LEU A 192 -22.33 21.26 -19.11
C LEU A 192 -21.10 20.43 -18.74
N SER A 193 -20.37 20.83 -17.71
CA SER A 193 -19.40 19.95 -17.02
C SER A 193 -19.55 20.05 -15.50
N ALA A 194 -19.23 18.97 -14.79
CA ALA A 194 -19.25 18.90 -13.33
C ALA A 194 -17.97 18.26 -12.79
N ASN A 195 -17.30 18.92 -11.85
CA ASN A 195 -16.20 18.33 -11.08
C ASN A 195 -16.80 17.67 -9.82
N ILE A 196 -16.53 16.37 -9.65
CA ILE A 196 -16.93 15.56 -8.51
C ILE A 196 -15.65 15.09 -7.83
N VAL A 197 -15.49 15.42 -6.56
CA VAL A 197 -14.28 15.18 -5.77
C VAL A 197 -14.69 14.41 -4.53
N GLU A 198 -14.06 13.27 -4.25
CA GLU A 198 -14.26 12.59 -2.97
C GLU A 198 -13.75 13.46 -1.83
N GLY A 199 -14.47 13.45 -0.72
CA GLY A 199 -14.29 14.38 0.39
C GLY A 199 -14.90 15.76 0.15
N SER A 200 -15.33 16.14 -1.05
CA SER A 200 -15.96 17.45 -1.24
C SER A 200 -17.44 17.42 -0.81
N PRO A 201 -17.92 18.37 0.02
CA PRO A 201 -19.35 18.54 0.23
C PRO A 201 -20.04 19.23 -0.96
N PHE A 202 -19.27 19.68 -1.96
CA PHE A 202 -19.73 20.38 -3.16
C PHE A 202 -19.66 19.51 -4.42
N ILE A 203 -20.60 19.74 -5.33
CA ILE A 203 -20.44 19.52 -6.77
C ILE A 203 -20.23 20.88 -7.44
N PHE A 204 -19.16 20.99 -8.22
CA PHE A 204 -18.83 22.21 -8.94
C PHE A 204 -19.27 22.11 -10.39
N VAL A 205 -20.12 23.03 -10.85
CA VAL A 205 -20.75 22.97 -12.17
C VAL A 205 -20.37 24.18 -13.03
N GLU A 206 -20.06 23.90 -14.29
CA GLU A 206 -19.79 24.91 -15.31
C GLU A 206 -20.75 24.71 -16.49
N LYS A 207 -21.52 25.74 -16.82
CA LYS A 207 -22.26 25.81 -18.08
C LYS A 207 -21.30 26.17 -19.20
N LYS A 208 -21.25 25.36 -20.25
CA LYS A 208 -20.40 25.60 -21.41
C LYS A 208 -21.10 26.41 -22.50
N ASN A 209 -22.43 26.47 -22.45
CA ASN A 209 -23.27 27.22 -23.36
C ASN A 209 -23.92 28.43 -22.66
N ASN A 210 -24.65 29.23 -23.43
CA ASN A 210 -25.30 30.46 -22.95
C ASN A 210 -26.70 30.21 -22.36
N GLN A 211 -26.97 29.03 -21.77
CA GLN A 211 -28.25 28.78 -21.10
C GLN A 211 -28.40 29.72 -19.91
N ALA A 212 -29.46 30.52 -19.95
CA ALA A 212 -29.78 31.54 -18.94
C ALA A 212 -30.64 31.00 -17.79
N THR A 213 -30.98 29.72 -17.80
CA THR A 213 -31.85 29.09 -16.81
C THR A 213 -31.19 27.85 -16.24
N SER A 214 -31.23 27.74 -14.92
CA SER A 214 -30.90 26.51 -14.20
C SER A 214 -32.17 25.95 -13.57
N TYR A 215 -32.25 24.63 -13.51
CA TYR A 215 -33.40 23.90 -12.99
C TYR A 215 -32.99 23.03 -11.81
N LEU A 216 -33.82 22.99 -10.78
CA LEU A 216 -33.73 22.02 -9.69
C LEU A 216 -34.99 21.16 -9.65
N ARG A 217 -34.80 19.87 -9.39
CA ARG A 217 -35.88 18.92 -9.15
C ARG A 217 -35.59 18.12 -7.89
N PHE A 218 -36.58 18.04 -6.99
CA PHE A 218 -36.50 17.29 -5.74
C PHE A 218 -37.11 15.90 -5.94
N ASN A 219 -36.31 14.89 -6.27
CA ASN A 219 -36.78 13.61 -6.81
C ASN A 219 -37.24 12.62 -5.74
N ASN A 220 -36.38 12.25 -4.78
CA ASN A 220 -36.71 11.31 -3.71
C ASN A 220 -37.07 12.02 -2.40
N SER A 221 -37.85 13.08 -2.54
CA SER A 221 -37.99 14.14 -1.56
C SER A 221 -39.44 14.31 -1.16
N GLN A 222 -39.64 14.70 0.10
CA GLN A 222 -40.90 15.11 0.70
C GLN A 222 -40.69 16.50 1.34
N ASP A 223 -41.76 17.28 1.43
CA ASP A 223 -41.75 18.61 2.07
C ASP A 223 -40.57 19.51 1.66
N ALA A 224 -40.31 19.61 0.35
CA ALA A 224 -39.23 20.45 -0.17
C ALA A 224 -39.57 21.93 0.03
N LYS A 225 -38.64 22.71 0.60
CA LYS A 225 -38.83 24.13 0.86
C LYS A 225 -37.57 24.97 0.62
N LEU A 226 -37.77 26.19 0.15
CA LEU A 226 -36.74 27.24 0.11
C LEU A 226 -36.70 27.95 1.48
N LEU A 227 -35.64 27.74 2.25
CA LEU A 227 -35.48 28.29 3.59
C LEU A 227 -35.07 29.76 3.57
N SER A 228 -34.01 30.05 2.84
CA SER A 228 -33.44 31.38 2.70
C SER A 228 -32.92 31.62 1.30
N GLN A 229 -32.93 32.87 0.90
CA GLN A 229 -32.31 33.32 -0.34
C GLN A 229 -31.69 34.69 -0.14
N GLU A 230 -30.44 34.82 -0.56
CA GLU A 230 -29.67 36.05 -0.58
C GLU A 230 -28.75 36.07 -1.82
N SER A 231 -27.99 37.15 -2.02
CA SER A 231 -27.06 37.21 -3.15
C SER A 231 -26.01 36.09 -3.03
N GLY A 232 -25.90 35.31 -4.09
CA GLY A 232 -24.99 34.18 -4.20
C GLY A 232 -25.39 32.89 -3.47
N LEU A 233 -26.44 32.86 -2.64
CA LEU A 233 -26.80 31.67 -1.85
C LEU A 233 -28.32 31.47 -1.74
N SER A 234 -28.79 30.27 -2.09
CA SER A 234 -30.11 29.77 -1.74
C SER A 234 -29.98 28.50 -0.89
N VAL A 235 -30.70 28.43 0.23
CA VAL A 235 -30.70 27.26 1.13
C VAL A 235 -32.04 26.55 1.03
N PHE A 236 -32.00 25.26 0.75
CA PHE A 236 -33.17 24.39 0.64
C PHE A 236 -33.17 23.36 1.76
N LYS A 237 -34.37 22.91 2.11
CA LYS A 237 -34.57 21.68 2.88
C LYS A 237 -35.48 20.73 2.17
N THR A 238 -35.31 19.45 2.47
CA THR A 238 -36.24 18.40 2.09
C THR A 238 -36.13 17.23 3.06
N LYS A 239 -37.15 16.38 3.13
CA LYS A 239 -37.12 15.12 3.83
C LYS A 239 -36.99 13.98 2.81
N ASN A 240 -35.93 13.18 2.89
CA ASN A 240 -35.80 12.01 2.02
C ASN A 240 -36.87 10.97 2.39
N ALA A 241 -37.49 10.30 1.41
CA ALA A 241 -38.56 9.34 1.68
C ALA A 241 -38.13 8.12 2.53
N SER A 242 -36.83 7.80 2.53
CA SER A 242 -36.20 6.71 3.30
C SER A 242 -35.52 7.18 4.58
N ASP A 243 -35.58 8.47 4.92
CA ASP A 243 -34.95 9.05 6.10
C ASP A 243 -35.95 9.84 6.95
N SER A 244 -35.75 9.87 8.26
CA SER A 244 -36.68 10.54 9.18
C SER A 244 -36.38 12.04 9.34
N GLY A 245 -35.11 12.43 9.18
CA GLY A 245 -34.63 13.80 9.33
C GLY A 245 -34.76 14.65 8.07
N TYR A 246 -34.77 15.97 8.26
CA TYR A 246 -34.57 16.91 7.15
C TYR A 246 -33.10 16.89 6.72
N ARG A 247 -32.91 17.09 5.42
CA ARG A 247 -31.63 17.26 4.76
C ARG A 247 -31.61 18.64 4.13
N TYR A 248 -30.44 19.26 4.16
CA TYR A 248 -30.28 20.65 3.77
C TYR A 248 -29.27 20.76 2.64
N TYR A 249 -29.55 21.65 1.71
CA TYR A 249 -28.76 21.82 0.49
C TYR A 249 -28.55 23.30 0.20
N GLY A 250 -27.34 23.66 -0.22
CA GLY A 250 -26.98 25.00 -0.67
C GLY A 250 -26.84 25.03 -2.19
N TYR A 251 -27.43 26.04 -2.83
CA TYR A 251 -27.15 26.40 -4.21
C TYR A 251 -26.38 27.72 -4.21
N PHE A 252 -25.14 27.70 -4.69
CA PHE A 252 -24.23 28.83 -4.68
C PHE A 252 -24.01 29.35 -6.10
N THR A 253 -24.23 30.65 -6.30
CA THR A 253 -24.03 31.36 -7.57
C THR A 253 -23.25 32.65 -7.34
N ASN A 254 -22.94 33.38 -8.41
CA ASN A 254 -22.16 34.62 -8.38
C ASN A 254 -22.54 35.51 -7.17
N PRO A 255 -21.61 35.72 -6.21
CA PRO A 255 -21.89 36.45 -4.98
C PRO A 255 -22.13 37.95 -5.19
N ASP A 256 -21.78 38.48 -6.36
CA ASP A 256 -22.07 39.86 -6.76
C ASP A 256 -23.28 39.94 -7.72
N GLY A 257 -23.91 38.80 -7.99
CA GLY A 257 -25.08 38.69 -8.85
C GLY A 257 -26.34 39.27 -8.20
N GLN A 258 -27.27 39.75 -9.04
CA GLN A 258 -28.62 40.09 -8.58
C GLN A 258 -29.34 38.83 -8.08
N THR A 259 -30.07 38.98 -6.97
CA THR A 259 -30.88 37.89 -6.42
C THR A 259 -32.11 37.64 -7.30
N ASN A 260 -32.04 36.58 -8.12
CA ASN A 260 -33.16 36.16 -8.98
C ASN A 260 -34.08 35.21 -8.22
N SER A 261 -35.39 35.46 -8.20
CA SER A 261 -36.32 34.59 -7.48
C SER A 261 -36.48 33.23 -8.15
N TRP A 262 -36.52 32.17 -7.34
CA TRP A 262 -36.93 30.84 -7.79
C TRP A 262 -38.40 30.82 -8.20
N LYS A 263 -38.72 30.05 -9.24
CA LYS A 263 -40.08 29.93 -9.79
C LYS A 263 -40.49 28.48 -9.94
N THR A 264 -41.77 28.20 -9.73
CA THR A 264 -42.38 26.91 -10.07
C THR A 264 -42.41 26.70 -11.59
N SER A 265 -42.73 25.49 -12.04
CA SER A 265 -42.97 25.20 -13.46
C SER A 265 -44.12 26.03 -14.08
N SER A 266 -45.07 26.49 -13.27
CA SER A 266 -46.14 27.42 -13.69
C SER A 266 -45.70 28.89 -13.71
N GLY A 267 -44.45 29.20 -13.36
CA GLY A 267 -43.90 30.57 -13.33
C GLY A 267 -44.15 31.34 -12.02
N SER A 268 -44.80 30.73 -11.02
CA SER A 268 -45.09 31.38 -9.75
C SER A 268 -43.82 31.56 -8.91
N VAL A 269 -43.60 32.74 -8.34
CA VAL A 269 -42.45 33.03 -7.48
C VAL A 269 -42.55 32.27 -6.16
N ILE A 270 -41.45 31.65 -5.75
CA ILE A 270 -41.30 30.95 -4.46
C ILE A 270 -40.66 31.93 -3.48
N VAL A 271 -41.41 32.34 -2.45
CA VAL A 271 -40.90 33.24 -1.41
C VAL A 271 -40.26 32.42 -0.28
N PRO A 272 -38.99 32.66 0.10
CA PRO A 272 -38.31 31.95 1.18
C PRO A 272 -39.02 32.03 2.54
N ILE A 273 -38.85 31.01 3.37
CA ILE A 273 -39.45 30.98 4.72
C ILE A 273 -38.96 32.15 5.58
N ASN A 274 -37.66 32.45 5.57
CA ASN A 274 -37.08 33.54 6.36
C ASN A 274 -37.53 34.94 5.90
N GLN A 275 -38.19 35.04 4.74
CA GLN A 275 -38.79 36.26 4.19
C GLN A 275 -40.33 36.29 4.37
N GLY A 276 -40.89 35.40 5.19
CA GLY A 276 -42.33 35.33 5.48
C GLY A 276 -43.16 34.53 4.48
N GLY A 277 -42.52 33.86 3.51
CA GLY A 277 -43.19 32.95 2.58
C GLY A 277 -43.40 31.54 3.17
N SER A 278 -44.17 30.70 2.48
CA SER A 278 -44.24 29.27 2.82
C SER A 278 -43.02 28.48 2.36
N GLY A 279 -42.24 29.02 1.41
CA GLY A 279 -41.13 28.34 0.77
C GLY A 279 -41.52 27.10 -0.04
N ASN A 280 -42.82 26.81 -0.20
CA ASN A 280 -43.29 25.51 -0.66
C ASN A 280 -42.82 25.17 -2.08
N ILE A 281 -42.19 24.01 -2.22
CA ILE A 281 -41.83 23.38 -3.48
C ILE A 281 -42.57 22.05 -3.54
N VAL A 282 -43.31 21.78 -4.61
CA VAL A 282 -43.96 20.49 -4.79
C VAL A 282 -42.89 19.46 -5.18
N PRO A 283 -42.66 18.40 -4.38
CA PRO A 283 -41.66 17.40 -4.73
C PRO A 283 -41.97 16.71 -6.07
N GLY A 284 -40.92 16.25 -6.74
CA GLY A 284 -41.01 15.67 -8.08
C GLY A 284 -41.25 16.69 -9.20
N THR A 285 -41.51 17.96 -8.90
CA THR A 285 -41.64 19.04 -9.88
C THR A 285 -40.34 19.83 -10.04
N THR A 286 -40.19 20.46 -11.19
CA THR A 286 -39.04 21.29 -11.51
C THR A 286 -39.29 22.75 -11.12
N ILE A 287 -38.34 23.33 -10.39
CA ILE A 287 -38.23 24.78 -10.17
C ILE A 287 -37.09 25.33 -11.00
N ASN A 288 -37.16 26.61 -11.33
CA ASN A 288 -36.13 27.27 -12.13
C ASN A 288 -35.72 28.61 -11.54
N ILE A 289 -34.52 29.02 -11.91
CA ILE A 289 -33.97 30.34 -11.63
C ILE A 289 -33.32 30.87 -12.90
N SER A 290 -33.48 32.17 -13.14
CA SER A 290 -32.66 32.85 -14.15
C SER A 290 -31.23 32.93 -13.62
N GLU A 291 -30.36 32.15 -14.23
CA GLU A 291 -28.96 32.03 -13.89
C GLU A 291 -28.18 32.25 -15.17
N SER A 292 -27.70 33.46 -15.43
CA SER A 292 -26.87 33.75 -16.59
C SER A 292 -25.39 33.52 -16.33
N ASN A 293 -24.97 33.36 -15.07
CA ASN A 293 -23.57 33.16 -14.74
C ASN A 293 -23.09 31.78 -15.18
N ARG A 294 -21.80 31.66 -15.46
CA ARG A 294 -21.19 30.45 -16.02
C ARG A 294 -21.00 29.33 -14.99
N TYR A 295 -20.72 29.70 -13.74
CA TYR A 295 -20.32 28.76 -12.69
C TYR A 295 -21.31 28.78 -11.52
N PHE A 296 -21.61 27.61 -10.98
CA PHE A 296 -22.36 27.47 -9.74
C PHE A 296 -21.95 26.18 -9.03
N SER A 297 -22.24 26.07 -7.75
CA SER A 297 -22.04 24.82 -7.00
C SER A 297 -23.29 24.44 -6.23
N LEU A 298 -23.47 23.14 -6.04
CA LEU A 298 -24.44 22.59 -5.10
C LEU A 298 -23.67 21.93 -3.96
N ALA A 299 -24.14 22.13 -2.73
CA ALA A 299 -23.56 21.46 -1.58
C ALA A 299 -24.62 20.78 -0.72
N VAL A 300 -24.22 19.70 -0.07
CA VAL A 300 -24.92 19.27 1.15
C VAL A 300 -24.52 20.16 2.31
N ILE A 301 -25.50 20.53 3.15
CA ILE A 301 -25.29 21.33 4.35
C ILE A 301 -25.56 20.43 5.58
N PRO A 302 -24.51 19.97 6.28
CA PRO A 302 -24.66 19.10 7.44
C PRO A 302 -25.25 19.87 8.62
N ALA A 303 -26.56 19.71 8.85
CA ALA A 303 -27.31 20.42 9.87
C ALA A 303 -28.49 19.60 10.40
N SER A 304 -28.90 19.86 11.63
CA SER A 304 -30.02 19.17 12.29
C SER A 304 -31.29 20.02 12.42
N SER A 305 -31.20 21.33 12.12
CA SER A 305 -32.32 22.29 12.15
C SER A 305 -32.19 23.36 11.08
N ASP A 306 -33.31 24.00 10.71
CA ASP A 306 -33.36 25.11 9.75
C ASP A 306 -32.37 26.23 10.12
N THR A 307 -32.31 26.62 11.39
CA THR A 307 -31.39 27.68 11.87
C THR A 307 -29.94 27.28 11.66
N THR A 308 -29.56 26.09 12.13
CA THR A 308 -28.18 25.58 11.95
C THR A 308 -27.82 25.39 10.48
N ALA A 309 -28.80 25.08 9.62
CA ALA A 309 -28.57 24.93 8.18
C ALA A 309 -28.24 26.27 7.52
N ILE A 310 -28.96 27.34 7.87
CA ILE A 310 -28.67 28.69 7.36
C ILE A 310 -27.30 29.16 7.86
N GLU A 311 -26.98 28.94 9.15
CA GLU A 311 -25.67 29.28 9.71
C GLU A 311 -24.53 28.51 9.02
N MET A 312 -24.70 27.20 8.83
CA MET A 312 -23.72 26.32 8.19
C MET A 312 -23.50 26.69 6.72
N ALA A 313 -24.58 26.92 5.98
CA ALA A 313 -24.50 27.33 4.58
C ALA A 313 -23.74 28.65 4.41
N ASN A 314 -23.93 29.59 5.35
CA ASN A 314 -23.17 30.85 5.37
C ASN A 314 -21.68 30.63 5.67
N GLN A 315 -21.32 29.64 6.49
CA GLN A 315 -19.91 29.27 6.72
C GLN A 315 -19.28 28.57 5.51
N PHE A 316 -20.07 27.83 4.72
CA PHE A 316 -19.62 27.16 3.50
C PHE A 316 -19.48 28.13 2.33
N LYS A 317 -20.31 29.19 2.30
CA LYS A 317 -20.40 30.18 1.21
C LYS A 317 -19.05 30.72 0.73
N PRO A 318 -18.09 31.14 1.59
CA PRO A 318 -16.81 31.66 1.13
C PRO A 318 -15.98 30.67 0.29
N TYR A 319 -16.18 29.36 0.50
CA TYR A 319 -15.41 28.29 -0.14
C TYR A 319 -16.12 27.68 -1.37
N ALA A 320 -17.44 27.90 -1.50
CA ALA A 320 -18.28 27.26 -2.52
C ALA A 320 -17.93 27.63 -3.98
N TYR A 321 -17.04 28.59 -4.17
CA TYR A 321 -16.60 29.12 -5.46
C TYR A 321 -15.17 28.74 -5.82
N THR A 322 -14.49 28.01 -4.94
CA THR A 322 -13.12 27.54 -5.13
C THR A 322 -13.19 26.12 -5.66
N PHE A 323 -13.17 26.04 -7.00
CA PHE A 323 -13.32 24.80 -7.73
C PHE A 323 -12.02 24.02 -7.66
N ILE A 324 -12.08 22.81 -7.12
CA ILE A 324 -10.97 21.84 -7.18
C ILE A 324 -10.89 21.33 -8.61
N ASN A 325 -9.70 21.42 -9.22
CA ASN A 325 -9.46 21.03 -10.61
C ASN A 325 -8.49 19.86 -10.76
N ASN A 326 -7.68 19.60 -9.74
CA ASN A 326 -6.74 18.49 -9.72
C ASN A 326 -6.46 18.10 -8.27
N THR A 327 -6.27 16.80 -8.05
CA THR A 327 -5.92 16.22 -6.75
C THR A 327 -4.84 15.18 -6.92
N PHE A 328 -3.83 15.20 -6.05
CA PHE A 328 -2.74 14.23 -6.10
C PHE A 328 -2.09 14.08 -4.74
N ILE A 329 -1.58 12.89 -4.45
CA ILE A 329 -0.75 12.71 -3.26
C ILE A 329 0.74 12.89 -3.57
N SER A 330 1.51 13.22 -2.54
CA SER A 330 2.93 12.93 -2.44
C SER A 330 3.20 12.29 -1.08
N TYR A 331 4.26 11.49 -0.98
CA TYR A 331 4.58 10.80 0.27
C TYR A 331 6.08 10.67 0.47
N GLU A 332 6.46 10.52 1.73
CA GLU A 332 7.83 10.30 2.16
C GLU A 332 7.90 9.45 3.42
N TYR A 333 9.04 8.77 3.62
CA TYR A 333 9.32 8.05 4.85
C TYR A 333 10.29 8.83 5.74
N ASP A 334 9.80 9.35 6.86
CA ASP A 334 10.61 9.91 7.93
C ASP A 334 11.28 8.78 8.71
N LYS A 335 12.53 8.49 8.33
CA LYS A 335 13.38 7.47 8.95
C LYS A 335 13.66 7.75 10.44
N ASN A 336 13.63 9.00 10.89
CA ASN A 336 13.95 9.32 12.29
C ASN A 336 12.81 8.92 13.23
N ASN A 337 11.57 9.06 12.76
CA ASN A 337 10.38 8.71 13.53
C ASN A 337 9.77 7.37 13.12
N ALA A 338 10.28 6.76 12.05
CA ALA A 338 9.69 5.62 11.35
C ALA A 338 8.21 5.89 11.02
N GLN A 339 7.95 6.99 10.33
CA GLN A 339 6.62 7.43 9.95
C GLN A 339 6.54 7.65 8.44
N VAL A 340 5.41 7.29 7.85
CA VAL A 340 5.08 7.71 6.49
C VAL A 340 4.25 9.00 6.59
N VAL A 341 4.76 10.05 5.97
CA VAL A 341 4.05 11.32 5.82
C VAL A 341 3.43 11.32 4.43
N THR A 342 2.11 11.55 4.36
CA THR A 342 1.38 11.66 3.08
C THR A 342 0.73 13.03 3.00
N HIS A 343 1.00 13.75 1.91
CA HIS A 343 0.42 15.06 1.60
C HIS A 343 -0.70 14.90 0.58
N PHE A 344 -1.88 15.43 0.90
CA PHE A 344 -3.05 15.47 0.05
C PHE A 344 -3.15 16.84 -0.62
N ASN A 345 -2.71 16.92 -1.86
CA ASN A 345 -2.56 18.18 -2.57
C ASN A 345 -3.77 18.47 -3.48
N PHE A 346 -4.16 19.75 -3.52
CA PHE A 346 -5.29 20.26 -4.28
C PHE A 346 -4.85 21.45 -5.12
N ASP A 347 -5.03 21.36 -6.43
CA ASP A 347 -5.02 22.55 -7.29
C ASP A 347 -6.45 23.06 -7.44
N SER A 348 -6.67 24.31 -7.04
CA SER A 348 -7.98 24.94 -6.97
C SER A 348 -8.01 26.29 -7.70
N LYS A 349 -9.21 26.74 -8.06
CA LYS A 349 -9.43 28.04 -8.68
C LYS A 349 -10.71 28.67 -8.17
N THR A 350 -10.61 29.87 -7.60
CA THR A 350 -11.77 30.69 -7.32
C THR A 350 -12.34 31.26 -8.63
N VAL A 351 -13.60 30.96 -8.93
CA VAL A 351 -14.21 31.24 -10.25
C VAL A 351 -14.84 32.65 -10.37
N TYR A 352 -14.96 33.37 -9.26
CA TYR A 352 -15.42 34.76 -9.21
C TYR A 352 -14.41 35.64 -8.46
N ALA A 353 -14.29 36.89 -8.87
CA ALA A 353 -13.48 37.88 -8.16
C ALA A 353 -14.33 38.58 -7.10
N ASN A 354 -14.24 38.13 -5.85
CA ASN A 354 -14.94 38.75 -4.72
C ASN A 354 -14.10 38.60 -3.44
N ALA A 355 -13.94 39.69 -2.70
CA ALA A 355 -13.03 39.77 -1.55
C ALA A 355 -13.46 38.92 -0.33
N SER A 356 -14.73 38.50 -0.30
CA SER A 356 -15.27 37.63 0.76
C SER A 356 -14.97 36.15 0.53
N LEU A 357 -14.55 35.77 -0.69
CA LEU A 357 -14.27 34.40 -1.06
C LEU A 357 -12.90 33.95 -0.55
N LYS A 358 -12.82 32.66 -0.24
CA LYS A 358 -11.61 31.98 0.24
C LYS A 358 -11.01 31.15 -0.89
N LYS A 359 -9.69 31.13 -0.97
CA LYS A 359 -8.95 30.40 -2.03
C LYS A 359 -8.64 28.96 -1.63
N GLU A 360 -8.75 28.68 -0.34
CA GLU A 360 -8.64 27.38 0.27
C GLU A 360 -9.87 26.54 -0.11
N PRO A 361 -9.73 25.24 -0.46
CA PRO A 361 -10.87 24.37 -0.63
C PRO A 361 -11.43 23.91 0.73
N LEU A 362 -12.75 23.76 0.81
CA LEU A 362 -13.44 23.12 1.94
C LEU A 362 -13.78 21.68 1.56
N VAL A 363 -13.28 20.73 2.34
CA VAL A 363 -13.46 19.28 2.17
C VAL A 363 -14.04 18.66 3.45
N MET A 364 -14.25 17.35 3.44
CA MET A 364 -14.63 16.52 4.56
C MET A 364 -13.62 15.38 4.69
N LEU A 365 -13.08 15.21 5.89
CA LEU A 365 -12.05 14.22 6.19
C LEU A 365 -12.66 12.92 6.70
N TYR A 366 -12.06 11.79 6.34
CA TYR A 366 -12.36 10.49 6.94
C TYR A 366 -11.78 10.35 8.36
N PRO A 367 -12.36 9.48 9.21
CA PRO A 367 -11.85 9.25 10.56
C PRO A 367 -10.36 8.88 10.63
N TRP A 368 -9.89 8.04 9.70
CA TRP A 368 -8.49 7.62 9.70
C TRP A 368 -7.53 8.78 9.38
N GLN A 369 -7.94 9.72 8.52
CA GLN A 369 -7.14 10.91 8.23
C GLN A 369 -7.03 11.78 9.48
N ILE A 370 -8.16 12.07 10.15
CA ILE A 370 -8.19 12.86 11.39
C ILE A 370 -7.37 12.19 12.49
N LYS A 371 -7.45 10.86 12.64
CA LYS A 371 -6.65 10.10 13.62
C LYS A 371 -5.16 10.35 13.44
N ASN A 372 -4.68 10.37 12.20
CA ASN A 372 -3.26 10.47 11.85
C ASN A 372 -2.80 11.90 11.50
N MET A 373 -3.62 12.92 11.73
CA MET A 373 -3.20 14.32 11.63
C MET A 373 -2.50 14.79 12.91
N ASN A 374 -1.42 15.55 12.74
CA ASN A 374 -0.77 16.27 13.83
C ASN A 374 -1.65 17.42 14.36
N SER A 375 -1.22 18.06 15.44
CA SER A 375 -2.00 19.13 16.08
C SER A 375 -2.14 20.38 15.21
N SER A 376 -1.15 20.71 14.38
CA SER A 376 -1.22 21.85 13.46
C SER A 376 -2.26 21.63 12.36
N GLU A 377 -2.31 20.43 11.78
CA GLU A 377 -3.32 20.08 10.78
C GLU A 377 -4.74 20.17 11.38
N LYS A 378 -4.95 19.59 12.56
CA LYS A 378 -6.26 19.60 13.25
C LYS A 378 -6.81 21.01 13.54
N ASN A 379 -5.94 22.02 13.66
CA ASN A 379 -6.38 23.41 13.86
C ASN A 379 -7.15 23.97 12.64
N SER A 380 -7.07 23.34 11.47
CA SER A 380 -7.76 23.78 10.25
C SER A 380 -9.15 23.15 10.08
N CYS A 381 -9.59 22.31 11.03
CA CYS A 381 -10.98 21.89 11.15
C CYS A 381 -11.90 23.12 11.19
N LEU A 382 -12.99 23.10 10.39
CA LEU A 382 -13.79 24.29 10.12
C LEU A 382 -14.32 24.97 11.40
N PHE A 383 -14.64 24.18 12.43
CA PHE A 383 -15.18 24.68 13.70
C PHE A 383 -14.15 24.92 14.79
N GLN A 384 -12.85 24.81 14.48
CA GLN A 384 -11.74 25.09 15.41
C GLN A 384 -11.80 24.25 16.70
N ASP A 385 -12.28 23.01 16.58
CA ASP A 385 -12.48 22.05 17.68
C ASP A 385 -11.67 20.76 17.47
N ASN A 386 -10.64 20.81 16.62
CA ASN A 386 -9.82 19.66 16.22
C ASN A 386 -10.62 18.49 15.63
N CYS A 387 -11.77 18.78 15.00
CA CYS A 387 -12.69 17.78 14.45
C CYS A 387 -13.18 16.79 15.53
N ALA A 388 -13.30 17.25 16.78
CA ALA A 388 -13.72 16.42 17.91
C ALA A 388 -15.24 16.37 18.10
N SER A 389 -15.98 17.40 17.64
CA SER A 389 -17.45 17.41 17.73
C SER A 389 -18.10 16.93 16.43
N ASN A 390 -19.32 16.39 16.54
CA ASN A 390 -20.16 16.05 15.39
C ASN A 390 -20.77 17.28 14.68
N LYS A 391 -20.25 18.49 14.94
CA LYS A 391 -20.74 19.70 14.27
C LYS A 391 -20.32 19.64 12.81
N GLY A 392 -21.28 19.79 11.90
CA GLY A 392 -21.02 19.73 10.46
C GLY A 392 -20.49 18.38 9.97
N SER A 393 -20.79 17.29 10.70
CA SER A 393 -20.38 15.93 10.31
C SER A 393 -21.42 15.24 9.42
N ILE A 394 -20.99 14.29 8.60
CA ILE A 394 -21.87 13.41 7.82
C ILE A 394 -21.48 11.96 8.07
N GLN A 395 -22.48 11.12 8.36
CA GLN A 395 -22.28 9.69 8.56
C GLN A 395 -22.25 8.95 7.22
N THR A 396 -21.17 8.21 6.97
CA THR A 396 -20.97 7.38 5.78
C THR A 396 -20.67 5.93 6.17
N LEU A 397 -20.50 5.03 5.21
CA LEU A 397 -20.06 3.65 5.51
C LEU A 397 -18.59 3.57 5.88
N LYS A 398 -17.78 4.54 5.44
CA LYS A 398 -16.38 4.70 5.83
C LYS A 398 -16.23 5.60 7.07
N GLY A 399 -17.32 5.75 7.84
CA GLY A 399 -17.36 6.45 9.12
C GLY A 399 -17.86 7.89 9.07
N THR A 400 -17.73 8.59 10.20
CA THR A 400 -18.16 9.98 10.38
C THR A 400 -17.16 10.96 9.77
N MET A 401 -17.54 11.64 8.69
CA MET A 401 -16.69 12.64 8.05
C MET A 401 -16.89 14.04 8.64
N HIS A 402 -15.83 14.85 8.73
CA HIS A 402 -15.86 16.18 9.34
C HIS A 402 -15.38 17.28 8.39
N ALA A 403 -16.04 18.44 8.40
CA ALA A 403 -15.70 19.58 7.55
C ALA A 403 -14.33 20.20 7.91
N TYR A 404 -13.50 20.39 6.89
CA TYR A 404 -12.10 20.79 7.03
C TYR A 404 -11.69 21.79 5.93
N VAL A 405 -11.06 22.89 6.32
CA VAL A 405 -10.52 23.87 5.37
C VAL A 405 -9.07 23.49 5.08
N VAL A 406 -8.76 23.14 3.83
CA VAL A 406 -7.39 22.74 3.48
C VAL A 406 -6.49 23.97 3.45
N PRO A 407 -5.41 24.03 4.24
CA PRO A 407 -4.50 25.16 4.26
C PRO A 407 -3.88 25.45 2.89
N GLY A 408 -3.80 26.73 2.53
CA GLY A 408 -3.09 27.17 1.33
C GLY A 408 -1.57 27.04 1.47
N GLU A 409 -0.89 26.63 0.40
CA GLU A 409 0.57 26.58 0.38
C GLU A 409 1.17 27.99 0.37
N VAL A 410 2.17 28.22 1.23
CA VAL A 410 2.82 29.53 1.36
C VAL A 410 3.45 29.94 0.04
N GLY A 411 3.00 31.08 -0.50
CA GLY A 411 3.53 31.66 -1.74
C GLY A 411 3.01 31.02 -3.03
N GLN A 412 2.08 30.05 -2.97
CA GLN A 412 1.52 29.38 -4.15
C GLN A 412 -0.01 29.54 -4.19
N GLU A 413 -0.47 30.51 -4.98
CA GLU A 413 -1.91 30.73 -5.17
C GLU A 413 -2.58 29.55 -5.88
N GLY A 414 -3.73 29.12 -5.37
CA GLY A 414 -4.49 28.00 -5.93
C GLY A 414 -3.91 26.63 -5.63
N LYS A 415 -2.94 26.54 -4.72
CA LYS A 415 -2.43 25.28 -4.19
C LYS A 415 -2.71 25.16 -2.70
N SER A 416 -3.21 24.01 -2.28
CA SER A 416 -3.54 23.72 -0.89
C SER A 416 -3.19 22.29 -0.56
N SER A 417 -2.75 22.03 0.67
CA SER A 417 -2.37 20.68 1.10
C SER A 417 -2.63 20.47 2.58
N PHE A 418 -2.87 19.23 2.96
CA PHE A 418 -2.86 18.76 4.35
C PHE A 418 -2.11 17.43 4.42
N SER A 419 -1.62 17.05 5.60
CA SER A 419 -0.85 15.82 5.75
C SER A 419 -1.36 14.85 6.82
N THR A 420 -1.09 13.57 6.62
CA THR A 420 -1.20 12.52 7.64
C THR A 420 0.19 11.96 7.96
N GLU A 421 0.38 11.52 9.21
CA GLU A 421 1.61 10.92 9.74
C GLU A 421 1.27 9.53 10.32
N VAL A 422 1.53 8.47 9.55
CA VAL A 422 1.23 7.10 9.97
C VAL A 422 2.50 6.41 10.44
N ALA A 423 2.49 5.89 11.67
CA ALA A 423 3.62 5.15 12.22
C ALA A 423 3.81 3.82 11.49
N PHE A 424 5.05 3.50 11.14
CA PHE A 424 5.45 2.24 10.55
C PHE A 424 6.22 1.41 11.59
N HIS A 425 5.71 0.22 11.92
CA HIS A 425 6.28 -0.64 12.97
C HIS A 425 7.16 -1.77 12.42
N GLY A 426 7.65 -1.62 11.19
CA GLY A 426 8.60 -2.53 10.57
C GLY A 426 7.96 -3.76 9.91
N ILE A 427 8.69 -4.34 8.97
CA ILE A 427 8.41 -5.66 8.41
C ILE A 427 9.68 -6.53 8.43
N LEU A 428 9.53 -7.85 8.34
CA LEU A 428 10.65 -8.77 8.20
C LEU A 428 10.39 -9.78 7.06
N PRO A 429 11.45 -10.32 6.42
CA PRO A 429 11.28 -11.42 5.48
C PRO A 429 10.86 -12.72 6.19
N ALA A 430 11.31 -12.95 7.43
CA ALA A 430 10.90 -14.05 8.29
C ALA A 430 11.08 -13.67 9.77
N LEU A 431 10.50 -14.45 10.69
CA LEU A 431 10.78 -14.31 12.12
C LEU A 431 12.24 -14.69 12.44
N PRO A 432 12.80 -14.29 13.59
CA PRO A 432 14.06 -14.87 14.07
C PRO A 432 13.83 -16.32 14.55
N ASN A 433 14.88 -17.15 14.57
CA ASN A 433 14.80 -18.49 15.16
C ASN A 433 14.96 -18.43 16.70
N ARG A 434 13.92 -18.80 17.42
CA ARG A 434 13.84 -18.94 18.89
C ARG A 434 13.31 -20.30 19.32
N LEU A 435 13.29 -21.26 18.41
CA LEU A 435 12.84 -22.63 18.68
C LEU A 435 13.80 -23.35 19.65
N SER A 436 13.24 -24.11 20.58
CA SER A 436 13.97 -25.06 21.42
C SER A 436 14.47 -26.25 20.60
N GLN A 437 15.39 -27.05 21.16
CA GLN A 437 15.91 -28.23 20.47
C GLN A 437 14.80 -29.23 20.09
N THR A 438 13.82 -29.45 20.97
CA THR A 438 12.68 -30.34 20.69
C THR A 438 11.82 -29.81 19.54
N GLU A 439 11.61 -28.51 19.46
CA GLU A 439 10.87 -27.88 18.36
C GLU A 439 11.67 -27.94 17.05
N LEU A 440 13.01 -27.79 17.10
CA LEU A 440 13.90 -28.00 15.96
C LEU A 440 13.86 -29.43 15.43
N ASP A 441 13.89 -30.43 16.32
CA ASP A 441 13.81 -31.84 15.95
C ASP A 441 12.45 -32.14 15.28
N LYS A 442 11.37 -31.53 15.77
CA LYS A 442 10.02 -31.69 15.20
C LYS A 442 9.91 -31.07 13.81
N ILE A 443 10.34 -29.82 13.63
CA ILE A 443 10.28 -29.17 12.31
C ILE A 443 11.19 -29.85 11.28
N ALA A 444 12.32 -30.43 11.71
CA ALA A 444 13.19 -31.23 10.85
C ALA A 444 12.52 -32.50 10.31
N SER A 445 11.44 -32.99 10.95
CA SER A 445 10.65 -34.13 10.49
C SER A 445 9.60 -33.77 9.42
N TYR A 446 9.28 -32.48 9.24
CA TYR A 446 8.28 -32.05 8.27
C TYR A 446 8.82 -31.96 6.84
N SER A 447 7.93 -32.23 5.86
CA SER A 447 8.26 -31.99 4.46
C SER A 447 8.19 -30.50 4.14
N PHE A 448 9.24 -30.00 3.47
CA PHE A 448 9.30 -28.67 2.87
C PHE A 448 8.92 -28.70 1.37
N SER A 449 8.33 -29.80 0.90
CA SER A 449 7.87 -29.92 -0.49
C SER A 449 6.59 -29.11 -0.75
N LEU A 450 6.46 -28.61 -1.97
CA LEU A 450 5.18 -28.12 -2.48
C LEU A 450 4.20 -29.28 -2.68
N PRO A 451 2.88 -29.04 -2.58
CA PRO A 451 1.89 -30.06 -2.90
C PRO A 451 1.98 -30.45 -4.39
N PRO A 452 1.76 -31.73 -4.73
CA PRO A 452 1.83 -32.21 -6.12
C PRO A 452 0.63 -31.78 -6.97
N ASP A 453 -0.48 -31.37 -6.33
CA ASP A 453 -1.62 -30.74 -6.99
C ASP A 453 -1.73 -29.29 -6.51
N PRO A 454 -1.47 -28.30 -7.39
CA PRO A 454 -1.69 -26.89 -7.10
C PRO A 454 -3.16 -26.55 -6.75
N HIS A 455 -4.09 -27.41 -7.17
CA HIS A 455 -5.50 -27.11 -7.30
C HIS A 455 -6.32 -27.86 -6.26
N LEU A 456 -6.34 -27.33 -5.04
CA LEU A 456 -7.01 -27.94 -3.90
C LEU A 456 -8.55 -27.75 -3.87
N ASP A 457 -9.13 -27.22 -4.95
CA ASP A 457 -10.55 -27.36 -5.26
C ASP A 457 -10.71 -28.22 -6.52
N SER A 458 -11.42 -29.34 -6.39
CA SER A 458 -11.75 -30.23 -7.51
C SER A 458 -12.57 -29.56 -8.62
N LYS A 459 -13.07 -28.34 -8.39
CA LYS A 459 -13.74 -27.48 -9.36
C LYS A 459 -12.81 -26.50 -10.08
N ASN A 460 -11.55 -26.35 -9.64
CA ASN A 460 -10.63 -25.27 -10.04
C ASN A 460 -9.21 -25.75 -10.46
N PRO A 461 -9.07 -26.68 -11.42
CA PRO A 461 -7.81 -27.34 -11.81
C PRO A 461 -6.80 -26.46 -12.58
N TRP A 462 -6.72 -25.14 -12.32
CA TRP A 462 -6.18 -24.15 -13.28
C TRP A 462 -4.83 -23.53 -12.91
N THR A 463 -3.91 -23.50 -13.88
CA THR A 463 -2.56 -22.89 -13.82
C THR A 463 -2.56 -21.37 -14.01
N ASP A 464 -3.61 -20.70 -13.57
CA ASP A 464 -3.75 -19.25 -13.71
C ASP A 464 -2.79 -18.47 -12.78
N THR A 465 -2.72 -17.16 -13.01
CA THR A 465 -1.83 -16.25 -12.29
C THR A 465 -2.09 -16.19 -10.78
N TYR A 466 -3.32 -16.40 -10.29
CA TYR A 466 -3.65 -16.40 -8.87
C TYR A 466 -3.20 -17.69 -8.18
N ALA A 467 -3.71 -18.83 -8.66
CA ALA A 467 -3.46 -20.13 -8.05
C ALA A 467 -1.96 -20.46 -8.03
N THR A 468 -1.28 -20.17 -9.14
CA THR A 468 0.17 -20.33 -9.22
C THR A 468 0.90 -19.33 -8.31
N GLY A 469 0.46 -18.06 -8.30
CA GLY A 469 1.02 -17.04 -7.42
C GLY A 469 1.04 -17.48 -5.96
N LYS A 470 -0.08 -17.99 -5.44
CA LYS A 470 -0.16 -18.51 -4.06
C LYS A 470 0.92 -19.56 -3.76
N LEU A 471 1.24 -20.43 -4.72
CA LEU A 471 2.28 -21.44 -4.56
C LEU A 471 3.69 -20.86 -4.62
N LEU A 472 3.93 -19.87 -5.48
CA LEU A 472 5.22 -19.16 -5.53
C LEU A 472 5.49 -18.46 -4.20
N SER A 473 4.49 -17.83 -3.60
CA SER A 473 4.65 -17.19 -2.29
C SER A 473 4.78 -18.19 -1.15
N ARG A 474 4.06 -19.33 -1.19
CA ARG A 474 4.30 -20.45 -0.27
C ARG A 474 5.74 -20.97 -0.37
N GLU A 475 6.27 -21.14 -1.58
CA GLU A 475 7.66 -21.54 -1.82
C GLU A 475 8.65 -20.49 -1.29
N ALA A 476 8.38 -19.22 -1.58
CA ALA A 476 9.16 -18.09 -1.06
C ALA A 476 9.20 -18.10 0.47
N GLN A 477 8.08 -18.33 1.13
CA GLN A 477 8.02 -18.39 2.58
C GLN A 477 8.87 -19.56 3.14
N LEU A 478 8.80 -20.73 2.52
CA LEU A 478 9.63 -21.89 2.90
C LEU A 478 11.13 -21.64 2.70
N ILE A 479 11.52 -20.94 1.63
CA ILE A 479 12.92 -20.53 1.40
C ILE A 479 13.39 -19.62 2.53
N LYS A 480 12.60 -18.60 2.90
CA LYS A 480 12.94 -17.66 3.97
C LYS A 480 13.08 -18.38 5.32
N ILE A 481 12.19 -19.32 5.64
CA ILE A 481 12.26 -20.16 6.85
C ILE A 481 13.50 -21.07 6.82
N ALA A 482 13.74 -21.78 5.72
CA ALA A 482 14.91 -22.65 5.58
C ALA A 482 16.22 -21.87 5.71
N ASN A 483 16.28 -20.63 5.19
CA ASN A 483 17.42 -19.75 5.35
C ASN A 483 17.67 -19.39 6.82
N VAL A 484 16.63 -19.09 7.58
CA VAL A 484 16.76 -18.80 9.02
C VAL A 484 17.18 -20.05 9.82
N LEU A 485 16.60 -21.21 9.52
CA LEU A 485 16.92 -22.48 10.20
C LEU A 485 18.29 -23.05 9.82
N MET A 486 18.82 -22.67 8.64
CA MET A 486 20.18 -22.98 8.22
C MET A 486 21.21 -22.44 9.23
N GLY A 487 20.90 -21.33 9.90
CA GLY A 487 21.82 -20.65 10.81
C GLY A 487 22.97 -19.99 10.06
N SER A 488 24.15 -19.95 10.69
CA SER A 488 25.30 -19.22 10.15
C SER A 488 25.76 -19.73 8.78
N THR A 489 26.01 -18.79 7.88
CA THR A 489 26.61 -19.06 6.56
C THR A 489 28.00 -19.71 6.62
N THR A 490 28.75 -19.58 7.73
CA THR A 490 30.07 -20.24 7.90
C THR A 490 29.96 -21.69 8.37
N THR A 491 28.88 -22.07 9.03
CA THR A 491 28.65 -23.45 9.49
C THR A 491 27.16 -23.78 9.35
N PRO A 492 26.67 -23.88 8.10
CA PRO A 492 25.25 -24.02 7.85
C PRO A 492 24.77 -25.44 8.21
N ASN A 493 23.55 -25.54 8.73
CA ASN A 493 22.86 -26.82 8.80
C ASN A 493 22.67 -27.38 7.37
N PRO A 494 23.25 -28.55 7.05
CA PRO A 494 23.27 -29.06 5.67
C PRO A 494 21.88 -29.41 5.12
N GLN A 495 20.95 -29.84 5.98
CA GLN A 495 19.57 -30.16 5.58
C GLN A 495 18.85 -28.90 5.11
N TYR A 496 18.82 -27.85 5.95
CA TYR A 496 18.12 -26.61 5.60
C TYR A 496 18.80 -25.83 4.50
N LYS A 497 20.14 -25.89 4.39
CA LYS A 497 20.85 -25.36 3.23
C LYS A 497 20.38 -26.01 1.93
N LYS A 498 20.30 -27.35 1.90
CA LYS A 498 19.83 -28.08 0.72
C LYS A 498 18.38 -27.73 0.38
N ILE A 499 17.50 -27.69 1.37
CA ILE A 499 16.09 -27.29 1.19
C ILE A 499 16.00 -25.88 0.59
N ARG A 500 16.73 -24.91 1.17
CA ARG A 500 16.76 -23.52 0.70
C ARG A 500 17.23 -23.45 -0.75
N ASP A 501 18.36 -24.09 -1.06
CA ASP A 501 18.97 -24.04 -2.40
C ASP A 501 18.07 -24.70 -3.47
N ASP A 502 17.46 -25.85 -3.16
CA ASP A 502 16.58 -26.57 -4.10
C ASP A 502 15.30 -25.77 -4.39
N LEU A 503 14.63 -25.25 -3.35
CA LEU A 503 13.44 -24.42 -3.50
C LEU A 503 13.77 -23.11 -4.21
N LEU A 504 14.89 -22.46 -3.88
CA LEU A 504 15.32 -21.22 -4.55
C LEU A 504 15.57 -21.45 -6.04
N ALA A 505 16.21 -22.57 -6.41
CA ALA A 505 16.42 -22.91 -7.81
C ALA A 505 15.09 -23.13 -8.56
N ASN A 506 14.11 -23.77 -7.90
CA ASN A 506 12.78 -23.98 -8.48
C ASN A 506 11.99 -22.67 -8.58
N LEU A 507 11.92 -21.86 -7.52
CA LEU A 507 11.28 -20.55 -7.53
C LEU A 507 11.86 -19.66 -8.63
N LYS A 508 13.20 -19.59 -8.74
CA LYS A 508 13.89 -18.82 -9.80
C LYS A 508 13.49 -19.30 -11.19
N LYS A 509 13.41 -20.62 -11.41
CA LYS A 509 12.96 -21.18 -12.69
C LYS A 509 11.52 -20.74 -13.00
N GLN A 510 10.60 -20.87 -12.04
CA GLN A 510 9.19 -20.54 -12.23
C GLN A 510 8.96 -19.04 -12.46
N VAL A 511 9.49 -18.18 -11.58
CA VAL A 511 9.35 -16.72 -11.69
C VAL A 511 10.02 -16.20 -12.98
N THR A 512 11.17 -16.76 -13.38
CA THR A 512 11.77 -16.41 -14.68
C THR A 512 10.84 -16.78 -15.83
N SER A 513 10.17 -17.94 -15.76
CA SER A 513 9.16 -18.34 -16.76
C SER A 513 7.99 -17.35 -16.80
N PHE A 514 7.49 -16.87 -15.65
CA PHE A 514 6.47 -15.81 -15.57
C PHE A 514 6.91 -14.54 -16.28
N LEU A 515 8.12 -14.05 -16.01
CA LEU A 515 8.61 -12.76 -16.53
C LEU A 515 9.00 -12.79 -18.00
N THR A 516 9.15 -13.98 -18.60
CA THR A 516 9.63 -14.15 -19.99
C THR A 516 8.62 -14.84 -20.90
N GLY A 517 7.66 -15.55 -20.32
CA GLY A 517 6.73 -16.41 -21.02
C GLY A 517 7.37 -17.52 -21.86
N LEU A 518 8.58 -17.95 -21.47
CA LEU A 518 9.25 -19.11 -22.06
C LEU A 518 8.29 -20.31 -22.02
N ASN A 519 8.21 -21.07 -23.12
CA ASN A 519 7.33 -22.24 -23.34
C ASN A 519 5.88 -21.97 -23.75
N TYR A 520 5.30 -20.78 -23.52
CA TYR A 520 3.91 -20.53 -23.93
C TYR A 520 3.78 -20.38 -25.46
N THR A 521 4.69 -19.63 -26.09
CA THR A 521 4.64 -19.31 -27.53
C THR A 521 5.40 -20.31 -28.40
N ASP A 522 6.09 -21.29 -27.81
CA ASP A 522 6.89 -22.26 -28.55
C ASP A 522 6.03 -23.19 -29.41
N PRO A 523 6.43 -23.46 -30.67
CA PRO A 523 5.71 -24.38 -31.55
C PRO A 523 5.58 -25.76 -30.89
N CYS A 524 4.48 -26.46 -31.16
CA CYS A 524 4.34 -27.82 -30.64
C CYS A 524 5.44 -28.68 -31.26
N SER A 525 6.03 -29.57 -30.45
CA SER A 525 7.14 -30.43 -30.88
C SER A 525 6.79 -31.32 -32.08
N ASP A 526 5.50 -31.61 -32.28
CA ASP A 526 4.95 -32.38 -33.40
C ASP A 526 4.46 -31.52 -34.58
N GLY A 527 4.63 -30.19 -34.51
CA GLY A 527 4.17 -29.25 -35.53
C GLY A 527 2.66 -28.98 -35.51
N SER A 528 1.92 -29.53 -34.54
CA SER A 528 0.49 -29.27 -34.39
C SER A 528 0.21 -27.80 -34.00
N SER A 529 -1.01 -27.34 -34.29
CA SER A 529 -1.46 -26.01 -33.85
C SER A 529 -1.68 -25.96 -32.33
N ASN A 530 -1.90 -27.10 -31.67
CA ASN A 530 -2.15 -27.18 -30.22
C ASN A 530 -1.63 -28.49 -29.58
N CYS A 531 -1.06 -28.37 -28.37
CA CYS A 531 -0.50 -29.45 -27.57
C CYS A 531 -0.57 -29.05 -26.09
N SER A 532 -0.60 -30.05 -25.20
CA SER A 532 -0.53 -29.83 -23.75
C SER A 532 0.74 -29.04 -23.41
N ARG A 533 0.59 -28.00 -22.58
CA ARG A 533 1.69 -27.14 -22.18
C ARG A 533 2.41 -27.75 -20.97
N PRO A 534 3.74 -27.56 -20.88
CA PRO A 534 4.40 -27.71 -19.60
C PRO A 534 3.73 -26.78 -18.58
N GLU A 535 3.44 -27.30 -17.38
CA GLU A 535 3.22 -26.49 -16.19
C GLU A 535 4.37 -25.48 -16.10
N GLY A 536 4.07 -24.18 -16.08
CA GLY A 536 5.12 -23.20 -16.34
C GLY A 536 4.86 -22.15 -17.43
N SER A 537 3.76 -22.24 -18.18
CA SER A 537 3.60 -21.50 -19.44
C SER A 537 2.70 -20.27 -19.24
N TRP A 538 3.30 -19.10 -19.04
CA TRP A 538 2.59 -17.81 -18.86
C TRP A 538 2.99 -16.78 -19.91
N PHE A 539 2.26 -15.69 -20.04
CA PHE A 539 2.77 -14.48 -20.70
C PHE A 539 2.00 -13.25 -20.24
N TYR A 540 2.62 -12.07 -20.43
CA TYR A 540 2.00 -10.79 -20.16
C TYR A 540 1.70 -10.01 -21.45
N GLY A 541 0.50 -9.45 -21.52
CA GLY A 541 0.09 -8.53 -22.55
C GLY A 541 -0.07 -7.11 -22.02
N TYR A 542 0.41 -6.09 -22.74
CA TYR A 542 0.07 -4.70 -22.45
C TYR A 542 -1.13 -4.25 -23.29
N ASN A 543 -2.23 -3.95 -22.62
CA ASN A 543 -3.42 -3.38 -23.19
C ASN A 543 -3.32 -1.86 -23.21
N ASN A 544 -3.03 -1.29 -24.37
CA ASN A 544 -2.86 0.16 -24.53
C ASN A 544 -4.18 0.95 -24.58
N LYS A 545 -5.35 0.29 -24.56
CA LYS A 545 -6.65 0.96 -24.45
C LYS A 545 -7.01 1.24 -22.99
N TRP A 546 -6.69 0.29 -22.13
CA TRP A 546 -6.92 0.37 -20.68
C TRP A 546 -5.66 0.70 -19.90
N TYR A 547 -4.54 0.89 -20.60
CA TYR A 547 -3.24 1.23 -20.03
C TYR A 547 -2.88 0.26 -18.91
N THR A 548 -2.93 -1.04 -19.22
CA THR A 548 -2.77 -2.09 -18.20
C THR A 548 -2.10 -3.37 -18.67
N MET A 549 -1.42 -4.07 -17.76
CA MET A 549 -0.86 -5.40 -17.94
C MET A 549 -1.92 -6.48 -17.72
N MET A 550 -1.95 -7.48 -18.58
CA MET A 550 -2.83 -8.65 -18.50
C MET A 550 -1.98 -9.92 -18.46
N GLY A 551 -2.17 -10.75 -17.43
CA GLY A 551 -1.46 -12.02 -17.28
C GLY A 551 -2.30 -13.20 -17.78
N PHE A 552 -1.66 -14.15 -18.46
CA PHE A 552 -2.30 -15.37 -18.97
C PHE A 552 -1.55 -16.64 -18.55
N PRO A 553 -2.24 -17.74 -18.17
CA PRO A 553 -3.69 -17.86 -18.06
C PRO A 553 -4.29 -16.93 -16.98
N SER A 554 -5.45 -16.36 -17.27
CA SER A 554 -6.14 -15.41 -16.38
C SER A 554 -7.13 -16.15 -15.50
N GLY A 555 -7.16 -15.81 -14.20
CA GLY A 555 -8.20 -16.21 -13.25
C GLY A 555 -9.11 -15.03 -12.91
N PHE A 556 -10.20 -15.28 -12.18
CA PHE A 556 -11.00 -14.26 -11.46
C PHE A 556 -11.27 -12.93 -12.21
N PHE A 557 -11.52 -13.03 -13.51
CA PHE A 557 -11.81 -11.87 -14.38
C PHE A 557 -10.68 -10.81 -14.48
N THR A 558 -9.44 -11.13 -14.10
CA THR A 558 -8.29 -10.22 -14.17
C THR A 558 -8.15 -9.55 -15.54
N ALA A 559 -8.15 -10.32 -16.64
CA ALA A 559 -8.06 -9.73 -17.98
C ALA A 559 -9.36 -9.05 -18.46
N THR A 560 -10.54 -9.52 -18.04
CA THR A 560 -11.84 -9.09 -18.60
C THR A 560 -12.45 -7.89 -17.90
N THR A 561 -12.26 -7.75 -16.59
CA THR A 561 -12.81 -6.65 -15.78
C THR A 561 -11.73 -5.90 -15.01
N LEU A 562 -10.45 -6.21 -15.24
CA LEU A 562 -9.30 -5.58 -14.55
C LEU A 562 -9.35 -5.81 -13.04
N THR A 563 -9.83 -6.98 -12.65
CA THR A 563 -10.09 -7.39 -11.26
C THR A 563 -8.86 -8.07 -10.65
N ASP A 564 -8.59 -7.82 -9.37
CA ASP A 564 -7.60 -8.56 -8.56
C ASP A 564 -6.13 -8.46 -9.01
N HIS A 565 -5.78 -7.45 -9.81
CA HIS A 565 -4.38 -7.20 -10.21
C HIS A 565 -3.42 -7.16 -9.00
N PRO A 566 -3.74 -6.44 -7.90
CA PRO A 566 -2.90 -6.43 -6.69
C PRO A 566 -2.64 -7.80 -6.09
N PHE A 567 -3.66 -8.66 -6.04
CA PHE A 567 -3.57 -9.97 -5.40
C PHE A 567 -2.68 -10.90 -6.22
N HIS A 568 -2.89 -10.95 -7.54
CA HIS A 568 -2.12 -11.82 -8.43
C HIS A 568 -0.65 -11.41 -8.48
N TRP A 569 -0.36 -10.12 -8.61
CA TRP A 569 1.02 -9.65 -8.74
C TRP A 569 1.73 -9.59 -7.41
N GLY A 570 1.03 -9.36 -6.30
CA GLY A 570 1.61 -9.39 -4.96
C GLY A 570 2.36 -10.69 -4.69
N TYR A 571 1.77 -11.82 -5.05
CA TYR A 571 2.41 -13.12 -4.94
C TYR A 571 3.67 -13.29 -5.81
N LEU A 572 3.63 -12.80 -7.05
CA LEU A 572 4.78 -12.87 -7.94
C LEU A 572 5.92 -11.94 -7.47
N VAL A 573 5.58 -10.73 -7.01
CA VAL A 573 6.54 -9.76 -6.47
C VAL A 573 7.18 -10.32 -5.19
N ASP A 574 6.45 -11.04 -4.33
CA ASP A 574 7.02 -11.71 -3.14
C ASP A 574 8.03 -12.80 -3.54
N GLY A 575 7.71 -13.58 -4.57
CA GLY A 575 8.65 -14.53 -5.18
C GLY A 575 9.91 -13.85 -5.72
N ALA A 576 9.75 -12.75 -6.47
CA ALA A 576 10.86 -11.97 -7.02
C ALA A 576 11.73 -11.32 -5.92
N ALA A 577 11.12 -10.74 -4.89
CA ALA A 577 11.80 -10.18 -3.72
C ALA A 577 12.65 -11.24 -3.01
N THR A 578 12.13 -12.46 -2.91
CA THR A 578 12.84 -13.60 -2.31
C THR A 578 14.02 -14.05 -3.17
N ILE A 579 13.90 -14.07 -4.50
CA ILE A 579 15.03 -14.35 -5.39
C ILE A 579 16.10 -13.25 -5.25
N ALA A 580 15.70 -11.98 -5.24
CA ALA A 580 16.61 -10.84 -5.12
C ALA A 580 17.41 -10.84 -3.81
N GLN A 581 16.85 -11.41 -2.72
CA GLN A 581 17.56 -11.60 -1.46
C GLN A 581 18.86 -12.40 -1.64
N PHE A 582 18.89 -13.34 -2.58
CA PHE A 582 20.02 -14.25 -2.79
C PHE A 582 20.73 -14.06 -4.14
N ASP A 583 20.12 -13.37 -5.10
CA ASP A 583 20.63 -13.22 -6.45
C ASP A 583 20.33 -11.83 -7.05
N LYS A 584 21.17 -10.85 -6.70
CA LYS A 584 21.12 -9.50 -7.26
C LYS A 584 21.42 -9.45 -8.77
N ALA A 585 22.12 -10.44 -9.33
CA ALA A 585 22.40 -10.50 -10.76
C ALA A 585 21.14 -10.85 -11.56
N TRP A 586 20.33 -11.79 -11.04
CA TRP A 586 19.00 -12.06 -11.58
C TRP A 586 18.10 -10.82 -11.48
N ALA A 587 18.11 -10.13 -10.33
CA ALA A 587 17.32 -8.91 -10.15
C ALA A 587 17.70 -7.81 -11.14
N LYS A 588 18.99 -7.64 -11.44
CA LYS A 588 19.46 -6.74 -12.50
C LYS A 588 18.85 -7.09 -13.86
N GLN A 589 18.83 -8.37 -14.21
CA GLN A 589 18.39 -8.85 -15.52
C GLN A 589 16.88 -8.76 -15.73
N TYR A 590 16.08 -9.08 -14.69
CA TYR A 590 14.63 -9.23 -14.81
C TYR A 590 13.83 -8.16 -14.06
N GLY A 591 14.48 -7.34 -13.24
CA GLY A 591 13.81 -6.40 -12.34
C GLY A 591 13.00 -5.32 -13.04
N ALA A 592 13.35 -4.94 -14.26
CA ALA A 592 12.55 -4.00 -15.05
C ALA A 592 11.13 -4.54 -15.34
N MET A 593 10.97 -5.85 -15.54
CA MET A 593 9.65 -6.48 -15.71
C MET A 593 8.88 -6.56 -14.39
N VAL A 594 9.57 -6.80 -13.26
CA VAL A 594 8.95 -6.75 -11.91
C VAL A 594 8.43 -5.35 -11.61
N ASN A 595 9.27 -4.33 -11.84
CA ASN A 595 8.90 -2.92 -11.69
C ASN A 595 7.75 -2.51 -12.62
N LEU A 596 7.67 -3.07 -13.84
CA LEU A 596 6.55 -2.84 -14.75
C LEU A 596 5.21 -3.33 -14.16
N LEU A 597 5.19 -4.52 -13.54
CA LEU A 597 4.00 -5.05 -12.88
C LEU A 597 3.60 -4.22 -11.65
N ILE A 598 4.57 -3.76 -10.85
CA ILE A 598 4.31 -2.84 -9.73
C ILE A 598 3.65 -1.54 -10.24
N ARG A 599 4.18 -0.97 -11.34
CA ARG A 599 3.67 0.28 -11.91
C ARG A 599 2.27 0.18 -12.50
N ASP A 600 1.80 -1.01 -12.85
CA ASP A 600 0.42 -1.15 -13.28
C ASP A 600 -0.59 -0.89 -12.15
N ILE A 601 -0.21 -1.25 -10.91
CA ILE A 601 -1.04 -1.02 -9.71
C ILE A 601 -0.81 0.39 -9.18
N CYS A 602 0.46 0.76 -9.00
CA CYS A 602 0.86 2.03 -8.40
C CYS A 602 2.03 2.61 -9.20
N ASN A 603 1.72 3.49 -10.14
CA ASN A 603 2.70 4.12 -11.00
C ASN A 603 3.42 5.26 -10.29
N TYR A 604 4.46 4.93 -9.52
CA TYR A 604 5.36 5.91 -8.90
C TYR A 604 6.13 6.79 -9.91
N ARG A 605 5.97 6.58 -11.23
CA ARG A 605 6.53 7.41 -12.31
C ARG A 605 5.45 8.16 -13.08
N TYR A 606 4.25 8.31 -12.52
CA TYR A 606 3.09 8.92 -13.18
C TYR A 606 3.36 10.29 -13.79
N GLN A 607 4.16 11.14 -13.09
CA GLN A 607 4.49 12.49 -13.54
C GLN A 607 5.46 12.51 -14.75
N ASP A 608 6.27 11.46 -14.94
CA ASP A 608 7.37 11.42 -15.93
C ASP A 608 7.13 10.40 -17.07
N GLN A 609 5.91 9.86 -17.21
CA GLN A 609 5.62 8.73 -18.11
C GLN A 609 5.49 9.08 -19.60
N SER A 610 5.57 10.36 -19.98
CA SER A 610 5.25 10.83 -21.34
C SER A 610 6.12 10.23 -22.45
N THR A 611 7.28 9.66 -22.12
CA THR A 611 8.21 9.03 -23.07
C THR A 611 8.25 7.50 -22.99
N GLU A 612 7.42 6.87 -22.16
CA GLU A 612 7.44 5.42 -21.96
C GLU A 612 6.55 4.65 -22.96
N LEU A 613 6.96 3.43 -23.32
CA LEU A 613 6.20 2.53 -24.19
C LEU A 613 4.91 2.02 -23.54
N THR A 614 4.91 1.95 -22.21
CA THR A 614 3.79 1.56 -21.36
C THR A 614 3.49 2.71 -20.41
N GLN A 615 2.25 3.18 -20.42
CA GLN A 615 1.76 4.21 -19.51
C GLN A 615 0.70 3.60 -18.59
N PHE A 616 0.58 4.13 -17.37
CA PHE A 616 -0.32 3.63 -16.32
C PHE A 616 -0.93 4.80 -15.54
N PRO A 617 -2.17 4.64 -15.01
CA PRO A 617 -2.71 5.61 -14.04
C PRO A 617 -1.83 5.69 -12.79
N HIS A 618 -1.94 6.77 -12.00
CA HIS A 618 -1.16 6.90 -10.77
C HIS A 618 -1.46 5.73 -9.81
N PHE A 619 -2.74 5.45 -9.60
CA PHE A 619 -3.23 4.28 -8.87
C PHE A 619 -4.27 3.54 -9.69
N ARG A 620 -4.20 2.21 -9.63
CA ARG A 620 -5.24 1.26 -10.01
C ARG A 620 -5.64 0.50 -8.76
N SER A 621 -6.95 0.26 -8.58
CA SER A 621 -7.42 -0.60 -7.48
C SER A 621 -6.96 -0.12 -6.09
N PHE A 622 -6.74 1.19 -5.94
CA PHE A 622 -6.39 1.83 -4.68
C PHE A 622 -6.90 3.26 -4.67
N ASP A 623 -7.68 3.60 -3.66
CA ASP A 623 -8.23 4.93 -3.43
C ASP A 623 -7.39 5.63 -2.35
N PRO A 624 -6.52 6.59 -2.72
CA PRO A 624 -5.62 7.22 -1.77
C PRO A 624 -6.34 8.12 -0.76
N TYR A 625 -7.52 8.66 -1.09
CA TYR A 625 -8.25 9.52 -0.16
C TYR A 625 -9.00 8.69 0.88
N ALA A 626 -9.63 7.58 0.47
CA ALA A 626 -10.23 6.64 1.40
C ALA A 626 -9.19 5.78 2.14
N GLY A 627 -8.00 5.59 1.57
CA GLY A 627 -6.97 4.72 2.11
C GLY A 627 -7.36 3.24 2.09
N LEU A 628 -8.03 2.81 1.03
CA LEU A 628 -8.53 1.43 0.87
C LEU A 628 -8.38 0.98 -0.58
N SER A 629 -7.94 -0.26 -0.77
CA SER A 629 -7.87 -0.90 -2.07
C SER A 629 -9.23 -1.28 -2.63
N SER A 630 -9.24 -1.77 -3.88
CA SER A 630 -10.40 -2.46 -4.43
C SER A 630 -10.01 -3.61 -5.35
N ALA A 631 -10.66 -4.75 -5.13
CA ALA A 631 -10.64 -5.92 -5.99
C ALA A 631 -11.23 -5.63 -7.39
N LEU A 632 -12.40 -4.99 -7.47
CA LEU A 632 -13.14 -4.84 -8.73
C LEU A 632 -12.64 -3.69 -9.61
N GLY A 633 -11.98 -4.00 -10.72
CA GLY A 633 -11.58 -2.99 -11.70
C GLY A 633 -12.74 -2.26 -12.39
N MET A 634 -13.72 -3.01 -12.90
CA MET A 634 -14.93 -2.49 -13.55
C MET A 634 -16.17 -2.97 -12.80
N PRO A 635 -16.95 -2.06 -12.18
CA PRO A 635 -18.07 -2.46 -11.34
C PRO A 635 -19.23 -2.95 -12.20
N TYR A 636 -19.72 -4.15 -11.86
CA TYR A 636 -20.98 -4.72 -12.35
C TYR A 636 -22.07 -4.72 -11.26
N SER A 637 -21.71 -4.29 -10.05
CA SER A 637 -22.58 -4.25 -8.89
C SER A 637 -23.24 -2.88 -8.75
N PRO A 638 -24.51 -2.82 -8.31
CA PRO A 638 -25.05 -1.58 -7.81
C PRO A 638 -24.20 -1.04 -6.65
N ASP A 639 -23.68 -1.86 -5.74
CA ASP A 639 -22.98 -1.34 -4.56
C ASP A 639 -21.59 -0.73 -4.84
N ASN A 640 -21.29 -0.42 -6.12
CA ASN A 640 -20.07 0.16 -6.65
C ASN A 640 -18.91 -0.85 -6.53
N ILE A 641 -17.69 -0.37 -6.34
CA ILE A 641 -16.50 -1.20 -6.11
C ILE A 641 -16.54 -1.89 -4.73
N ASN A 642 -15.77 -2.97 -4.57
CA ASN A 642 -15.55 -3.61 -3.27
C ASN A 642 -14.10 -4.02 -3.05
N GLU A 643 -13.80 -4.26 -1.78
CA GLU A 643 -12.61 -4.92 -1.26
C GLU A 643 -13.05 -6.11 -0.40
N GLU A 644 -12.45 -7.29 -0.62
CA GLU A 644 -12.72 -8.52 0.15
C GLU A 644 -11.47 -8.97 0.91
N ASP A 645 -10.35 -9.07 0.19
CA ASP A 645 -9.10 -9.66 0.66
C ASP A 645 -8.02 -8.58 0.82
N SER A 646 -8.28 -7.70 1.78
CA SER A 646 -7.37 -6.62 2.13
C SER A 646 -5.97 -7.13 2.54
N ALA A 647 -5.86 -8.37 3.03
CA ALA A 647 -4.58 -8.98 3.39
C ALA A 647 -3.74 -9.36 2.16
N GLU A 648 -4.35 -9.72 1.04
CA GLU A 648 -3.63 -9.91 -0.23
C GLU A 648 -3.07 -8.61 -0.79
N PHE A 649 -3.74 -7.46 -0.60
CA PHE A 649 -3.16 -6.16 -0.92
C PHE A 649 -2.00 -5.81 0.02
N MET A 650 -2.14 -6.07 1.32
CA MET A 650 -1.04 -5.92 2.28
C MET A 650 0.16 -6.81 1.95
N ASN A 651 -0.08 -8.01 1.40
CA ASN A 651 0.97 -8.89 0.90
C ASN A 651 1.72 -8.30 -0.32
N LEU A 652 1.01 -7.63 -1.23
CA LEU A 652 1.67 -6.85 -2.30
C LEU A 652 2.53 -5.73 -1.70
N ALA A 653 1.98 -4.94 -0.78
CA ALA A 653 2.68 -3.80 -0.21
C ALA A 653 3.98 -4.22 0.50
N GLN A 654 3.95 -5.28 1.32
CA GLN A 654 5.17 -5.82 1.95
C GLN A 654 6.15 -6.39 0.91
N ALA A 655 5.65 -7.03 -0.15
CA ALA A 655 6.49 -7.58 -1.21
C ALA A 655 7.23 -6.48 -1.98
N ILE A 656 6.57 -5.34 -2.22
CA ILE A 656 7.19 -4.15 -2.82
C ILE A 656 8.31 -3.61 -1.91
N ILE A 657 8.06 -3.49 -0.59
CA ILE A 657 9.09 -3.06 0.36
C ILE A 657 10.30 -4.01 0.33
N LEU A 658 10.07 -5.33 0.44
CA LEU A 658 11.14 -6.33 0.39
C LEU A 658 11.87 -6.35 -0.96
N TRP A 659 11.16 -6.15 -2.08
CA TRP A 659 11.76 -6.02 -3.40
C TRP A 659 12.72 -4.83 -3.45
N GLY A 660 12.28 -3.64 -3.02
CA GLY A 660 13.12 -2.44 -2.96
C GLY A 660 14.34 -2.60 -2.03
N LEU A 661 14.15 -3.22 -0.86
CA LEU A 661 15.27 -3.49 0.06
C LEU A 661 16.29 -4.47 -0.52
N ASN A 662 15.83 -5.60 -1.07
CA ASN A 662 16.71 -6.67 -1.57
C ASN A 662 17.43 -6.31 -2.87
N THR A 663 16.93 -5.29 -3.57
CA THR A 663 17.53 -4.73 -4.78
C THR A 663 18.35 -3.48 -4.51
N ASP A 664 18.61 -3.13 -3.24
CA ASP A 664 19.49 -2.01 -2.93
C ASP A 664 20.87 -2.17 -3.60
N GLY A 665 21.32 -1.08 -4.22
CA GLY A 665 22.52 -1.02 -5.07
C GLY A 665 22.39 -1.66 -6.46
N VAL A 666 21.22 -2.18 -6.85
CA VAL A 666 20.98 -2.74 -8.20
C VAL A 666 20.53 -1.65 -9.17
N SER A 667 21.15 -1.64 -10.36
CA SER A 667 20.60 -0.95 -11.55
C SER A 667 19.89 -1.98 -12.41
N TYR A 668 18.61 -1.77 -12.68
CA TYR A 668 17.82 -2.69 -13.51
C TYR A 668 18.12 -2.50 -15.00
N ASP A 669 18.32 -3.57 -15.74
CA ASP A 669 18.50 -3.49 -17.18
C ASP A 669 17.17 -3.09 -17.84
N GLY A 670 17.13 -1.91 -18.46
CA GLY A 670 15.93 -1.39 -19.14
C GLY A 670 14.97 -0.56 -18.25
N ASP A 671 15.33 -0.28 -17.00
CA ASP A 671 14.56 0.57 -16.09
C ASP A 671 15.50 1.36 -15.17
N ASN A 672 15.29 2.69 -15.08
CA ASN A 672 16.12 3.60 -14.30
C ASN A 672 15.55 3.92 -12.91
N THR A 673 14.50 3.20 -12.49
CA THR A 673 13.90 3.35 -11.15
C THR A 673 14.92 3.04 -10.05
N LEU A 674 14.99 3.92 -9.04
CA LEU A 674 15.81 3.69 -7.86
C LEU A 674 15.10 2.72 -6.90
N PRO A 675 15.80 1.73 -6.32
CA PRO A 675 15.22 0.83 -5.30
C PRO A 675 14.58 1.58 -4.12
N GLN A 676 15.11 2.74 -3.71
CA GLN A 676 14.51 3.55 -2.64
C GLN A 676 13.10 4.06 -3.03
N THR A 677 12.87 4.42 -4.29
CA THR A 677 11.52 4.80 -4.76
C THR A 677 10.53 3.66 -4.57
N ILE A 678 10.95 2.42 -4.86
CA ILE A 678 10.15 1.23 -4.62
C ILE A 678 9.85 1.04 -3.12
N VAL A 679 10.86 1.20 -2.25
CA VAL A 679 10.68 1.12 -0.80
C VAL A 679 9.66 2.14 -0.31
N ASP A 680 9.80 3.41 -0.71
CA ASP A 680 8.90 4.49 -0.29
C ASP A 680 7.46 4.23 -0.77
N THR A 681 7.29 3.76 -2.01
CA THR A 681 5.98 3.35 -2.54
C THR A 681 5.37 2.20 -1.73
N GLY A 682 6.15 1.16 -1.43
CA GLY A 682 5.68 0.03 -0.65
C GLY A 682 5.29 0.43 0.78
N LEU A 683 6.07 1.31 1.41
CA LEU A 683 5.79 1.86 2.74
C LEU A 683 4.48 2.65 2.74
N TYR A 684 4.28 3.53 1.75
CA TYR A 684 3.03 4.29 1.59
C TYR A 684 1.80 3.37 1.49
N LEU A 685 1.83 2.40 0.58
CA LEU A 685 0.74 1.46 0.40
C LEU A 685 0.47 0.66 1.67
N TYR A 686 1.53 0.16 2.32
CA TYR A 686 1.41 -0.66 3.53
C TYR A 686 0.80 0.12 4.69
N THR A 687 1.29 1.32 4.99
CA THR A 687 0.79 2.11 6.12
C THR A 687 -0.62 2.64 5.88
N THR A 688 -0.95 2.98 4.64
CA THR A 688 -2.25 3.59 4.33
C THR A 688 -3.35 2.52 4.27
N GLU A 689 -3.11 1.40 3.61
CA GLU A 689 -4.05 0.27 3.57
C GLU A 689 -4.31 -0.31 4.97
N GLU A 690 -3.28 -0.37 5.83
CA GLU A 690 -3.42 -0.79 7.22
C GLU A 690 -4.40 0.10 8.01
N GLN A 691 -4.41 1.41 7.76
CA GLN A 691 -5.40 2.31 8.35
C GLN A 691 -6.81 2.01 7.82
N GLY A 692 -6.98 1.81 6.52
CA GLY A 692 -8.26 1.43 5.93
C GLY A 692 -8.79 0.12 6.48
N LEU A 693 -7.97 -0.93 6.47
CA LEU A 693 -8.26 -2.26 7.02
C LEU A 693 -8.72 -2.18 8.48
N ASN A 694 -8.02 -1.42 9.33
CA ASN A 694 -8.34 -1.27 10.75
C ASN A 694 -9.57 -0.39 11.05
N HIS A 695 -10.09 0.34 10.07
CA HIS A 695 -11.34 1.09 10.22
C HIS A 695 -12.51 0.35 9.58
N TYR A 696 -12.32 -0.21 8.38
CA TYR A 696 -13.38 -0.64 7.48
C TYR A 696 -13.64 -2.15 7.51
N HIS A 697 -12.59 -2.96 7.61
CA HIS A 697 -12.70 -4.42 7.70
C HIS A 697 -12.73 -4.90 9.14
N PHE A 698 -11.84 -4.38 9.98
CA PHE A 698 -11.76 -4.69 11.39
C PHE A 698 -12.23 -3.49 12.21
N ASN A 699 -13.11 -3.71 13.17
CA ASN A 699 -13.64 -2.67 14.05
C ASN A 699 -12.63 -2.28 15.16
N GLN A 700 -11.37 -1.98 14.79
CA GLN A 700 -10.34 -1.56 15.74
C GLN A 700 -10.47 -0.09 16.14
N ASN A 701 -11.28 0.69 15.42
CA ASN A 701 -11.56 2.10 15.69
C ASN A 701 -13.09 2.29 15.88
N PRO A 702 -13.70 1.77 16.96
CA PRO A 702 -15.16 1.74 17.13
C PRO A 702 -15.80 3.13 17.19
N ASP A 703 -15.07 4.15 17.59
CA ASP A 703 -15.55 5.54 17.65
C ASP A 703 -15.62 6.22 16.27
N SER A 704 -15.11 5.57 15.21
CA SER A 704 -15.13 6.09 13.84
C SER A 704 -16.53 6.13 13.20
N GLY A 705 -17.51 5.43 13.77
CA GLY A 705 -18.88 5.35 13.23
C GLY A 705 -19.03 4.46 12.00
N VAL A 706 -18.02 3.64 11.67
CA VAL A 706 -18.09 2.63 10.59
C VAL A 706 -19.02 1.48 10.99
N PHE A 707 -18.71 0.83 12.11
CA PHE A 707 -19.50 -0.29 12.63
C PHE A 707 -20.59 0.21 13.59
N PRO A 708 -21.82 -0.32 13.50
CA PRO A 708 -22.84 0.01 14.48
C PRO A 708 -22.45 -0.45 15.90
N THR A 709 -22.71 0.41 16.89
CA THR A 709 -22.47 0.07 18.31
C THR A 709 -23.28 -1.18 18.70
N GLY A 710 -22.59 -2.21 19.18
CA GLY A 710 -23.24 -3.45 19.64
C GLY A 710 -23.78 -4.34 18.51
N TRP A 711 -23.30 -4.17 17.28
CA TRP A 711 -23.73 -5.03 16.16
C TRP A 711 -23.47 -6.50 16.47
N SER A 712 -24.54 -7.27 16.44
CA SER A 712 -24.52 -8.70 16.73
C SER A 712 -25.57 -9.45 15.92
N ASN A 713 -25.41 -10.76 15.84
CA ASN A 713 -26.41 -11.64 15.28
C ASN A 713 -27.60 -11.75 16.25
N SER A 714 -28.77 -11.27 15.84
CA SER A 714 -29.98 -11.31 16.70
C SER A 714 -30.43 -12.73 17.08
N ALA A 715 -30.14 -13.75 16.29
CA ALA A 715 -30.55 -15.13 16.55
C ALA A 715 -29.57 -15.91 17.43
N THR A 716 -28.27 -15.60 17.35
CA THR A 716 -27.22 -16.35 18.06
C THR A 716 -26.54 -15.56 19.19
N GLY A 717 -26.76 -14.24 19.26
CA GLY A 717 -26.06 -13.34 20.19
C GLY A 717 -24.59 -13.10 19.83
N GLN A 718 -24.15 -13.55 18.65
CA GLN A 718 -22.76 -13.44 18.21
C GLN A 718 -22.37 -11.98 17.99
N ASN A 719 -21.36 -11.48 18.70
CA ASN A 719 -20.78 -10.16 18.48
C ASN A 719 -20.01 -10.12 17.16
N TYR A 720 -20.14 -9.01 16.44
CA TYR A 720 -19.44 -8.77 15.18
C TYR A 720 -18.39 -7.67 15.34
N LEU A 721 -17.15 -8.02 15.02
CA LEU A 721 -15.95 -7.19 15.10
C LEU A 721 -15.32 -6.95 13.74
N LEU A 722 -15.77 -7.67 12.70
CA LEU A 722 -15.24 -7.51 11.35
C LEU A 722 -16.29 -7.77 10.26
N VAL A 723 -15.98 -7.38 9.03
CA VAL A 723 -16.74 -7.74 7.82
C VAL A 723 -15.83 -8.44 6.82
N GLY A 724 -16.43 -9.25 5.94
CA GLY A 724 -15.67 -9.91 4.87
C GLY A 724 -15.46 -8.98 3.69
N ASN A 725 -16.48 -8.19 3.33
CA ASN A 725 -16.47 -7.30 2.18
C ASN A 725 -16.84 -5.86 2.56
N VAL A 726 -16.04 -4.90 2.08
CA VAL A 726 -16.33 -3.46 2.13
C VAL A 726 -16.67 -3.00 0.73
N TRP A 727 -17.93 -2.63 0.51
CA TRP A 727 -18.38 -2.02 -0.75
C TRP A 727 -18.43 -0.50 -0.60
N GLY A 728 -18.46 0.22 -1.72
CA GLY A 728 -18.84 1.64 -1.71
C GLY A 728 -20.25 1.84 -1.12
N GLY A 729 -21.18 0.93 -1.43
CA GLY A 729 -22.60 1.03 -1.07
C GLY A 729 -23.05 0.30 0.20
N LYS A 730 -22.25 -0.63 0.76
CA LYS A 730 -22.61 -1.45 1.94
C LYS A 730 -21.38 -2.08 2.63
N LEU A 731 -21.55 -2.55 3.87
CA LEU A 731 -20.60 -3.44 4.54
C LEU A 731 -21.24 -4.82 4.71
N ASP A 732 -20.52 -5.88 4.32
CA ASP A 732 -21.06 -7.21 4.16
C ASP A 732 -20.28 -8.27 4.94
N ARG A 733 -20.97 -9.03 5.80
CA ARG A 733 -20.45 -10.24 6.45
C ARG A 733 -20.59 -11.47 5.56
N SER A 734 -20.00 -11.38 4.38
CA SER A 734 -19.98 -12.46 3.40
C SER A 734 -18.63 -12.55 2.70
N THR A 735 -18.38 -13.71 2.08
CA THR A 735 -17.27 -13.88 1.13
C THR A 735 -17.73 -14.57 -0.16
N TYR A 736 -17.00 -14.43 -1.27
CA TYR A 736 -17.32 -15.07 -2.56
C TYR A 736 -17.33 -16.61 -2.51
N PHE A 737 -16.69 -17.20 -1.49
CA PHE A 737 -16.61 -18.66 -1.29
C PHE A 737 -17.43 -19.15 -0.09
N CYS A 738 -18.21 -18.29 0.56
CA CYS A 738 -19.08 -18.64 1.68
C CYS A 738 -20.56 -18.59 1.25
N ALA A 739 -21.14 -19.75 0.97
CA ALA A 739 -22.53 -19.86 0.50
C ALA A 739 -23.60 -19.68 1.60
N GLY A 740 -23.23 -19.82 2.88
CA GLY A 740 -24.14 -19.73 4.03
C GLY A 740 -23.83 -18.52 4.92
N GLN A 741 -24.61 -17.45 4.77
CA GLN A 741 -24.45 -16.23 5.57
C GLN A 741 -25.18 -16.32 6.94
N PRO A 742 -24.70 -15.62 7.99
CA PRO A 742 -23.43 -14.90 8.06
C PRO A 742 -22.23 -15.83 8.00
N CYS A 743 -21.19 -15.36 7.32
CA CYS A 743 -19.88 -15.99 7.36
C CYS A 743 -19.20 -15.67 8.71
N TYR A 744 -18.42 -16.61 9.23
CA TYR A 744 -17.74 -16.48 10.53
C TYR A 744 -16.24 -16.49 10.28
N TYR A 745 -15.58 -17.64 10.46
CA TYR A 745 -14.15 -17.78 10.22
C TYR A 745 -13.75 -17.44 8.77
N GLN A 746 -14.67 -17.53 7.80
CA GLN A 746 -14.38 -17.18 6.41
C GLN A 746 -14.07 -15.68 6.24
N ASN A 747 -14.79 -14.79 6.94
CA ASN A 747 -14.50 -13.35 6.90
C ASN A 747 -13.12 -13.04 7.50
N LEU A 748 -12.76 -13.75 8.59
CA LEU A 748 -11.45 -13.59 9.21
C LEU A 748 -10.34 -14.17 8.33
N ALA A 749 -10.55 -15.35 7.75
CA ALA A 749 -9.58 -15.99 6.86
C ALA A 749 -9.32 -15.13 5.61
N SER A 750 -10.38 -14.62 4.95
CA SER A 750 -10.23 -13.77 3.76
C SER A 750 -9.54 -12.46 4.03
N ASN A 751 -9.52 -11.96 5.27
CA ASN A 751 -8.85 -10.70 5.61
C ASN A 751 -7.53 -10.90 6.36
N THR A 752 -6.99 -12.12 6.34
CA THR A 752 -5.71 -12.44 7.00
C THR A 752 -4.77 -13.27 6.14
N LEU A 753 -5.25 -13.99 5.12
CA LEU A 753 -4.39 -14.74 4.22
C LEU A 753 -3.74 -13.82 3.16
N PRO A 754 -2.49 -14.09 2.75
CA PRO A 754 -1.50 -14.97 3.38
C PRO A 754 -0.88 -14.32 4.63
N ILE A 755 -0.53 -15.13 5.64
CA ILE A 755 0.21 -14.63 6.80
C ILE A 755 1.71 -14.87 6.60
N SER A 756 2.51 -13.81 6.68
CA SER A 756 3.97 -13.89 6.71
C SER A 756 4.55 -12.93 7.76
N ALA A 757 5.87 -12.78 7.84
CA ALA A 757 6.48 -11.77 8.70
C ALA A 757 6.30 -10.33 8.16
N GLY A 758 5.69 -10.17 6.98
CA GLY A 758 5.10 -8.91 6.53
C GLY A 758 3.68 -8.66 7.06
N SER A 759 3.05 -9.62 7.73
CA SER A 759 1.67 -9.51 8.25
C SER A 759 1.61 -9.13 9.74
N LEU A 760 2.69 -8.57 10.29
CA LEU A 760 2.76 -8.20 11.71
C LEU A 760 1.75 -7.11 12.10
N TYR A 761 1.26 -6.33 11.12
CA TYR A 761 0.21 -5.34 11.34
C TYR A 761 -1.07 -5.93 11.96
N LEU A 762 -1.39 -7.20 11.66
CA LEU A 762 -2.54 -7.90 12.23
C LEU A 762 -2.43 -8.08 13.76
N GLY A 763 -1.22 -7.99 14.31
CA GLY A 763 -0.91 -8.26 15.72
C GLY A 763 -0.64 -7.04 16.59
N TYR A 764 -0.80 -5.81 16.08
CA TYR A 764 -0.58 -4.59 16.89
C TYR A 764 -1.53 -4.47 18.07
N GLU A 765 -2.73 -5.06 17.96
CA GLU A 765 -3.74 -5.14 19.02
C GLU A 765 -4.04 -6.61 19.39
N PRO A 766 -3.19 -7.27 20.22
CA PRO A 766 -3.35 -8.70 20.55
C PRO A 766 -4.68 -9.02 21.26
N SER A 767 -5.24 -8.05 21.99
CA SER A 767 -6.57 -8.19 22.59
C SER A 767 -7.71 -8.19 21.55
N PHE A 768 -7.51 -7.50 20.42
CA PHE A 768 -8.46 -7.55 19.31
C PHE A 768 -8.34 -8.87 18.56
N VAL A 769 -7.12 -9.36 18.30
CA VAL A 769 -6.86 -10.68 17.70
C VAL A 769 -7.60 -11.79 18.43
N THR A 770 -7.44 -11.85 19.76
CA THR A 770 -8.07 -12.88 20.58
C THR A 770 -9.60 -12.77 20.57
N ARG A 771 -10.18 -11.56 20.61
CA ARG A 771 -11.64 -11.36 20.52
C ARG A 771 -12.19 -11.69 19.13
N ALA A 772 -11.56 -11.22 18.06
CA ALA A 772 -11.97 -11.53 16.70
C ALA A 772 -11.93 -13.05 16.43
N TYR A 773 -10.92 -13.74 16.93
CA TYR A 773 -10.82 -15.19 16.79
C TYR A 773 -11.87 -15.95 17.63
N ASN A 774 -11.96 -15.63 18.92
CA ASN A 774 -12.80 -16.39 19.86
C ASN A 774 -14.28 -16.03 19.74
N GLU A 775 -14.58 -14.74 19.67
CA GLU A 775 -15.94 -14.23 19.58
C GLU A 775 -16.39 -14.29 18.12
N ASP A 776 -15.94 -13.40 17.24
CA ASP A 776 -16.49 -13.24 15.88
C ASP A 776 -16.38 -14.51 15.03
N ALA A 777 -15.17 -15.07 14.90
CA ALA A 777 -14.90 -16.27 14.10
C ALA A 777 -15.34 -17.59 14.76
N LYS A 778 -15.90 -17.53 15.98
CA LYS A 778 -16.39 -18.67 16.77
C LYS A 778 -15.33 -19.68 17.21
N ASN A 779 -14.12 -19.21 17.51
CA ASN A 779 -13.01 -20.06 17.99
C ASN A 779 -12.76 -21.28 17.07
N PRO A 780 -12.48 -21.04 15.78
CA PRO A 780 -12.30 -22.10 14.80
C PRO A 780 -11.08 -22.96 15.15
N CYS A 781 -10.92 -24.13 14.52
CA CYS A 781 -9.70 -24.94 14.62
C CYS A 781 -9.33 -25.42 16.04
N SER A 782 -10.26 -25.33 16.99
CA SER A 782 -10.10 -25.76 18.39
C SER A 782 -10.10 -27.28 18.59
N GLY A 783 -10.32 -28.04 17.51
CA GLY A 783 -10.51 -29.50 17.50
C GLY A 783 -11.93 -29.94 17.18
N ASP A 784 -12.89 -29.01 17.13
CA ASP A 784 -14.26 -29.26 16.67
C ASP A 784 -14.33 -29.23 15.14
N ALA A 785 -14.69 -30.37 14.53
CA ALA A 785 -14.81 -30.51 13.08
C ALA A 785 -15.90 -29.60 12.47
N SER A 786 -16.93 -29.24 13.24
CA SER A 786 -18.04 -28.39 12.78
C SER A 786 -17.61 -26.94 12.53
N ASN A 787 -16.45 -26.53 13.05
CA ASN A 787 -15.89 -25.19 12.87
C ASN A 787 -14.40 -25.23 12.53
N SER A 788 -14.04 -25.93 11.45
CA SER A 788 -12.64 -26.10 11.05
C SER A 788 -12.39 -26.03 9.55
N ALA A 789 -11.81 -24.92 9.09
CA ALA A 789 -11.21 -24.74 7.77
C ALA A 789 -10.21 -23.57 7.83
N TYR A 790 -9.29 -23.49 6.85
CA TYR A 790 -8.23 -22.47 6.81
C TYR A 790 -7.38 -22.42 8.09
N CYS A 791 -7.21 -23.56 8.77
CA CYS A 791 -6.60 -23.61 10.10
C CYS A 791 -5.11 -23.32 10.12
N GLY A 792 -4.39 -23.39 9.00
CA GLY A 792 -3.01 -22.92 8.94
C GLY A 792 -2.97 -21.42 9.11
N THR A 793 -3.68 -20.70 8.23
CA THR A 793 -3.83 -19.24 8.29
C THR A 793 -4.40 -18.80 9.65
N LEU A 794 -5.54 -19.34 10.08
CA LEU A 794 -6.24 -18.87 11.28
C LEU A 794 -5.44 -19.12 12.57
N LEU A 795 -4.67 -20.21 12.67
CA LEU A 795 -3.81 -20.42 13.83
C LEU A 795 -2.58 -19.50 13.84
N LYS A 796 -2.06 -19.12 12.67
CA LYS A 796 -1.03 -18.09 12.57
C LYS A 796 -1.57 -16.72 12.99
N TYR A 797 -2.81 -16.38 12.63
CA TYR A 797 -3.47 -15.17 13.13
C TYR A 797 -3.63 -15.22 14.65
N LEU A 798 -4.18 -16.31 15.20
CA LEU A 798 -4.33 -16.47 16.65
C LEU A 798 -3.00 -16.30 17.37
N ALA A 799 -1.89 -16.79 16.82
CA ALA A 799 -0.57 -16.69 17.44
C ALA A 799 -0.05 -15.25 17.60
N LEU A 800 -0.59 -14.28 16.87
CA LEU A 800 -0.28 -12.85 17.08
C LEU A 800 -0.89 -12.30 18.37
N GLY A 801 -1.93 -12.93 18.92
CA GLY A 801 -2.59 -12.53 20.16
C GLY A 801 -2.42 -13.52 21.32
N ASP A 802 -2.42 -14.83 21.03
CA ASP A 802 -2.28 -15.94 21.98
C ASP A 802 -1.52 -17.12 21.34
N PRO A 803 -0.18 -17.04 21.26
CA PRO A 803 0.64 -18.10 20.65
C PRO A 803 0.63 -19.41 21.44
N VAL A 804 0.35 -19.36 22.75
CA VAL A 804 0.24 -20.57 23.57
C VAL A 804 -1.00 -21.36 23.17
N LYS A 805 -2.16 -20.70 23.05
CA LYS A 805 -3.40 -21.33 22.60
C LYS A 805 -3.31 -21.79 21.14
N ALA A 806 -2.66 -21.02 20.27
CA ALA A 806 -2.40 -21.44 18.89
C ALA A 806 -1.57 -22.74 18.82
N SER A 807 -0.53 -22.88 19.65
CA SER A 807 0.29 -24.11 19.73
C SER A 807 -0.52 -25.32 20.23
N GLN A 808 -1.41 -25.11 21.19
CA GLN A 808 -2.33 -26.16 21.66
C GLN A 808 -3.27 -26.63 20.54
N TYR A 809 -3.88 -25.69 19.81
CA TYR A 809 -4.78 -26.01 18.70
C TYR A 809 -4.05 -26.61 17.50
N TYR A 810 -2.82 -26.18 17.22
CA TYR A 810 -1.96 -26.84 16.24
C TYR A 810 -1.75 -28.32 16.57
N THR A 811 -1.41 -28.61 17.83
CA THR A 811 -1.19 -29.99 18.30
C THR A 811 -2.46 -30.83 18.14
N THR A 812 -3.62 -30.29 18.52
CA THR A 812 -4.90 -30.99 18.35
C THR A 812 -5.25 -31.21 16.87
N TYR A 813 -5.21 -30.14 16.06
CA TYR A 813 -5.75 -30.16 14.70
C TYR A 813 -4.82 -30.82 13.68
N PHE A 814 -3.52 -30.56 13.74
CA PHE A 814 -2.55 -31.04 12.74
C PHE A 814 -1.78 -32.27 13.16
N ASP A 815 -1.47 -32.43 14.45
CA ASP A 815 -0.71 -33.59 14.93
C ASP A 815 -1.64 -34.74 15.35
N ALA A 816 -2.65 -34.48 16.17
CA ALA A 816 -3.55 -35.53 16.66
C ALA A 816 -4.61 -35.95 15.64
N GLN A 817 -5.22 -34.98 14.93
CA GLN A 817 -6.26 -35.24 13.93
C GLN A 817 -5.71 -35.44 12.51
N ALA A 818 -4.42 -35.19 12.29
CA ALA A 818 -3.72 -35.37 11.01
C ALA A 818 -4.33 -34.59 9.82
N ASN A 819 -4.97 -33.44 10.07
CA ASN A 819 -5.53 -32.61 9.01
C ASN A 819 -4.43 -32.01 8.11
N THR A 820 -4.83 -31.57 6.91
CA THR A 820 -3.95 -30.93 5.93
C THR A 820 -4.04 -29.40 6.04
N PRO A 821 -2.90 -28.69 5.93
CA PRO A 821 -2.92 -27.23 5.81
C PRO A 821 -3.73 -26.74 4.62
N ASP A 822 -4.23 -25.49 4.70
CA ASP A 822 -4.79 -24.78 3.55
C ASP A 822 -3.76 -24.59 2.41
N PRO A 823 -4.20 -24.37 1.16
CA PRO A 823 -3.35 -24.43 -0.04
C PRO A 823 -2.11 -23.54 0.00
N GLY A 824 -2.26 -22.31 0.52
CA GLY A 824 -1.17 -21.34 0.67
C GLY A 824 -0.20 -21.67 1.81
N GLU A 825 -0.50 -22.67 2.66
CA GLU A 825 0.21 -22.93 3.91
C GLU A 825 0.85 -24.32 3.98
N SER A 826 1.81 -24.47 4.89
CA SER A 826 2.50 -25.73 5.13
C SER A 826 2.74 -25.98 6.62
N LYS A 827 2.80 -27.24 7.04
CA LYS A 827 3.14 -27.61 8.43
C LYS A 827 4.42 -26.92 8.93
N PRO A 828 5.55 -26.90 8.20
CA PRO A 828 6.73 -26.19 8.67
C PRO A 828 6.52 -24.68 8.77
N SER A 829 5.75 -24.04 7.88
CA SER A 829 5.39 -22.61 8.00
C SER A 829 4.59 -22.31 9.27
N ILE A 830 3.49 -23.03 9.47
CA ILE A 830 2.57 -22.81 10.58
C ILE A 830 3.28 -23.06 11.91
N TYR A 831 3.97 -24.20 12.02
CA TYR A 831 4.68 -24.57 13.24
C TYR A 831 5.81 -23.59 13.57
N TYR A 832 6.63 -23.23 12.58
CA TYR A 832 7.69 -22.24 12.75
C TYR A 832 7.13 -20.91 13.26
N TRP A 833 6.04 -20.42 12.66
CA TRP A 833 5.42 -19.15 13.05
C TRP A 833 4.94 -19.17 14.51
N ILE A 834 4.12 -20.16 14.85
CA ILE A 834 3.47 -20.26 16.17
C ILE A 834 4.52 -20.39 17.27
N GLU A 835 5.48 -21.31 17.11
CA GLU A 835 6.44 -21.60 18.18
C GLU A 835 7.47 -20.47 18.36
N ASN A 836 7.84 -19.76 17.29
CA ASN A 836 8.67 -18.57 17.42
C ASN A 836 7.92 -17.44 18.14
N LEU A 837 6.66 -17.16 17.78
CA LEU A 837 5.85 -16.17 18.50
C LEU A 837 5.61 -16.56 19.96
N LYS A 838 5.49 -17.86 20.27
CA LYS A 838 5.41 -18.37 21.65
C LYS A 838 6.66 -18.02 22.46
N ALA A 839 7.83 -18.08 21.83
CA ALA A 839 9.10 -17.73 22.47
C ALA A 839 9.37 -16.22 22.52
N LEU A 840 8.90 -15.46 21.53
CA LEU A 840 9.11 -14.01 21.40
C LEU A 840 8.13 -13.18 22.24
N GLY A 841 6.87 -13.64 22.34
CA GLY A 841 5.76 -12.88 22.90
C GLY A 841 5.10 -11.94 21.88
N ASN A 842 4.20 -11.07 22.37
CA ASN A 842 3.44 -10.14 21.55
C ASN A 842 4.32 -9.04 20.95
N LEU A 843 3.87 -8.45 19.84
CA LEU A 843 4.54 -7.33 19.19
C LEU A 843 4.64 -6.11 20.11
N ASN A 844 5.77 -5.41 20.01
CA ASN A 844 6.05 -4.16 20.70
C ASN A 844 6.12 -3.01 19.71
N LYS A 845 5.00 -2.28 19.59
CA LYS A 845 4.88 -1.10 18.72
C LYS A 845 5.51 0.19 19.28
N THR A 846 6.07 0.15 20.49
CA THR A 846 6.65 1.34 21.14
C THR A 846 8.09 1.62 20.72
N LEU A 847 8.73 0.65 20.06
CA LEU A 847 10.06 0.82 19.48
C LEU A 847 9.96 1.02 17.98
N ASN A 848 10.79 1.91 17.46
CA ASN A 848 11.10 2.02 16.05
C ASN A 848 12.59 1.75 15.81
N ALA A 849 13.02 1.70 14.55
CA ALA A 849 14.41 1.51 14.18
C ALA A 849 14.84 2.42 13.01
N ASP A 850 16.14 2.59 12.82
CA ASP A 850 16.73 3.33 11.69
C ASP A 850 16.73 2.54 10.35
N THR A 851 15.94 1.47 10.28
CA THR A 851 15.66 0.67 9.08
C THR A 851 14.18 0.33 9.05
N PRO A 852 13.53 0.19 7.87
CA PRO A 852 12.17 -0.35 7.79
C PRO A 852 12.11 -1.87 8.05
N ALA A 853 13.24 -2.56 8.01
CA ALA A 853 13.30 -4.02 8.08
C ALA A 853 13.53 -4.53 9.52
N PHE A 854 12.59 -4.24 10.42
CA PHE A 854 12.71 -4.57 11.85
C PHE A 854 11.41 -5.10 12.44
N ALA A 855 11.51 -5.66 13.64
CA ALA A 855 10.39 -5.86 14.55
C ALA A 855 10.89 -5.86 16.01
N ALA A 856 9.99 -5.57 16.95
CA ALA A 856 10.23 -5.73 18.38
C ALA A 856 9.11 -6.56 19.02
N PHE A 857 9.47 -7.38 20.00
CA PHE A 857 8.56 -8.29 20.71
C PHE A 857 8.76 -8.18 22.23
N GLY A 858 7.73 -8.51 23.00
CA GLY A 858 7.77 -8.51 24.46
C GLY A 858 7.73 -7.10 25.08
N SER A 859 7.92 -7.04 26.40
CA SER A 859 7.85 -5.79 27.17
C SER A 859 8.84 -5.80 28.35
N GLY A 860 9.13 -4.62 28.91
CA GLY A 860 10.08 -4.46 30.02
C GLY A 860 11.47 -4.99 29.69
N ASP A 861 12.07 -5.75 30.60
CA ASP A 861 13.41 -6.35 30.44
C ASP A 861 13.44 -7.55 29.46
N ARG A 862 12.28 -7.90 28.87
CA ARG A 862 12.14 -9.00 27.89
C ARG A 862 11.88 -8.50 26.48
N VAL A 863 12.18 -7.23 26.19
CA VAL A 863 12.05 -6.70 24.84
C VAL A 863 13.11 -7.34 23.94
N TYR A 864 12.66 -8.10 22.94
CA TYR A 864 13.50 -8.72 21.93
C TYR A 864 13.37 -7.95 20.62
N VAL A 865 14.46 -7.39 20.14
CA VAL A 865 14.53 -6.66 18.88
C VAL A 865 15.11 -7.54 17.79
N VAL A 866 14.66 -7.31 16.56
CA VAL A 866 15.06 -8.06 15.37
C VAL A 866 15.24 -7.09 14.22
N ALA A 867 16.29 -7.29 13.43
CA ALA A 867 16.47 -6.58 12.18
C ALA A 867 17.02 -7.48 11.07
N TYR A 868 16.66 -7.14 9.84
CA TYR A 868 17.15 -7.75 8.62
C TYR A 868 18.15 -6.80 7.94
N ASN A 869 19.29 -7.33 7.53
CA ASN A 869 20.30 -6.57 6.80
C ASN A 869 20.22 -6.86 5.29
N ASN A 870 19.75 -5.89 4.51
CA ASN A 870 19.69 -5.95 3.05
C ASN A 870 20.97 -5.42 2.34
N GLU A 871 21.94 -4.91 3.10
CA GLU A 871 23.20 -4.37 2.59
C GLU A 871 24.18 -5.48 2.17
N ALA A 872 25.19 -5.12 1.38
CA ALA A 872 26.25 -6.03 0.95
C ALA A 872 27.33 -6.30 2.01
N SER A 873 27.34 -5.52 3.10
CA SER A 873 28.29 -5.60 4.22
C SER A 873 27.55 -5.77 5.54
N PRO A 874 28.21 -6.31 6.59
CA PRO A 874 27.61 -6.37 7.91
C PRO A 874 27.16 -4.99 8.39
N ALA A 875 25.93 -4.88 8.88
CA ALA A 875 25.31 -3.64 9.30
C ALA A 875 24.98 -3.64 10.80
N SER A 876 24.71 -2.45 11.35
CA SER A 876 24.16 -2.30 12.70
C SER A 876 22.86 -1.52 12.63
N VAL A 877 21.91 -1.87 13.49
CA VAL A 877 20.58 -1.23 13.54
C VAL A 877 20.34 -0.69 14.95
N ASN A 878 19.92 0.57 15.03
CA ASN A 878 19.58 1.24 16.28
C ASN A 878 18.07 1.24 16.48
N PHE A 879 17.64 0.99 17.71
CA PHE A 879 16.24 1.05 18.11
C PHE A 879 16.00 2.25 19.02
N TYR A 880 14.88 2.94 18.82
CA TYR A 880 14.51 4.13 19.57
C TYR A 880 13.11 4.02 20.16
N ARG A 881 12.87 4.77 21.24
CA ARG A 881 11.57 4.99 21.88
C ARG A 881 11.40 6.48 22.04
N GLU A 882 10.34 7.06 21.44
CA GLU A 882 10.07 8.50 21.53
C GLU A 882 11.32 9.34 21.16
N GLY A 883 12.02 8.94 20.08
CA GLY A 883 13.25 9.57 19.61
C GLY A 883 14.51 9.29 20.44
N SER A 884 14.40 8.60 21.57
CA SER A 884 15.54 8.26 22.44
C SER A 884 16.10 6.89 22.12
N PHE A 885 17.42 6.79 21.97
CA PHE A 885 18.11 5.50 21.76
C PHE A 885 17.84 4.51 22.91
N VAL A 886 17.50 3.27 22.55
CA VAL A 886 17.19 2.19 23.50
C VAL A 886 18.26 1.10 23.46
N CYS A 887 18.50 0.52 22.29
CA CYS A 887 19.49 -0.55 22.11
C CYS A 887 19.96 -0.66 20.65
N ARG A 888 21.01 -1.44 20.41
CA ARG A 888 21.61 -1.66 19.09
C ARG A 888 21.79 -3.15 18.82
N LEU A 889 21.52 -3.57 17.58
CA LEU A 889 21.96 -4.84 17.04
C LEU A 889 23.20 -4.61 16.17
N GLU A 890 24.35 -5.14 16.58
CA GLU A 890 25.61 -5.00 15.83
C GLU A 890 25.90 -6.21 14.95
N ASN A 891 26.70 -6.01 13.89
CA ASN A 891 27.25 -7.08 13.06
C ASN A 891 26.17 -8.05 12.53
N ILE A 892 25.08 -7.52 11.97
CA ILE A 892 24.07 -8.30 11.26
C ILE A 892 24.65 -8.68 9.90
N PRO A 893 24.86 -9.97 9.57
CA PRO A 893 25.46 -10.35 8.30
C PRO A 893 24.59 -9.96 7.09
N PRO A 894 25.19 -9.72 5.91
CA PRO A 894 24.45 -9.46 4.66
C PRO A 894 23.40 -10.53 4.35
N GLY A 895 22.18 -10.11 4.05
CA GLY A 895 21.08 -11.02 3.69
C GLY A 895 20.53 -11.86 4.83
N GLU A 896 20.95 -11.61 6.09
CA GLU A 896 20.54 -12.35 7.27
C GLU A 896 19.68 -11.52 8.22
N ILE A 897 18.88 -12.21 9.05
CA ILE A 897 18.15 -11.63 10.17
C ILE A 897 18.94 -11.90 11.45
N LYS A 898 19.05 -10.90 12.32
CA LYS A 898 19.59 -11.05 13.67
C LYS A 898 18.61 -10.48 14.69
N GLY A 899 18.53 -11.10 15.85
CA GLY A 899 17.80 -10.54 16.98
C GLY A 899 18.56 -10.67 18.30
N GLY A 900 18.10 -9.94 19.31
CA GLY A 900 18.70 -9.89 20.64
C GLY A 900 17.78 -9.17 21.64
N PHE A 901 18.01 -9.38 22.94
CA PHE A 901 17.28 -8.65 23.97
C PHE A 901 17.87 -7.24 24.12
N CYS A 902 17.00 -6.22 24.16
CA CYS A 902 17.43 -4.89 24.59
C CYS A 902 17.79 -4.94 26.09
N GLY A 903 18.94 -4.38 26.47
CA GLY A 903 19.37 -4.27 27.87
C GLY A 903 20.44 -5.26 28.33
N GLU A 904 20.84 -6.23 27.49
CA GLU A 904 22.00 -7.08 27.81
C GLU A 904 23.36 -6.43 27.48
N ASP A 905 23.37 -5.31 26.76
CA ASP A 905 24.54 -4.45 26.60
C ASP A 905 24.06 -3.01 26.40
N VAL A 906 24.12 -2.20 27.46
CA VAL A 906 24.34 -0.76 27.25
C VAL A 906 25.75 -0.69 26.68
N PRO A 907 25.98 -0.27 25.42
CA PRO A 907 27.33 -0.14 24.92
C PRO A 907 28.07 0.78 25.89
N GLU A 908 29.24 0.38 26.38
CA GLU A 908 30.08 1.32 27.11
C GLU A 908 30.27 2.55 26.19
N PRO A 909 30.09 3.78 26.72
CA PRO A 909 30.29 4.98 25.92
C PRO A 909 31.66 4.90 25.25
N PRO A 910 31.81 5.43 24.01
CA PRO A 910 33.06 5.33 23.26
C PRO A 910 34.24 5.71 24.14
N VAL A 911 35.18 4.77 24.30
CA VAL A 911 36.32 4.94 25.23
C VAL A 911 37.14 6.15 24.79
N VAL A 912 37.22 7.17 25.65
CA VAL A 912 37.99 8.38 25.37
C VAL A 912 39.46 8.00 25.21
N LYS A 913 40.06 8.43 24.09
CA LYS A 913 41.46 8.17 23.77
C LYS A 913 42.29 9.42 24.04
N TYR A 914 43.39 9.23 24.75
CA TYR A 914 44.32 10.27 25.16
C TYR A 914 45.66 10.16 24.43
N ALA A 915 46.41 11.25 24.48
CA ALA A 915 47.81 11.29 24.08
C ALA A 915 48.68 11.73 25.25
N TYR A 916 49.90 11.19 25.36
CA TYR A 916 50.87 11.53 26.40
C TYR A 916 52.23 11.78 25.77
N THR A 917 52.89 12.86 26.19
CA THR A 917 54.31 13.09 25.88
C THR A 917 55.15 12.52 27.01
N VAL A 918 55.94 11.50 26.71
CA VAL A 918 56.85 10.85 27.66
C VAL A 918 58.23 11.50 27.55
N TYR A 919 58.70 12.13 28.62
CA TYR A 919 60.01 12.75 28.73
C TYR A 919 60.96 11.87 29.53
N LEU A 920 62.19 11.73 29.04
CA LEU A 920 63.24 10.98 29.72
C LEU A 920 64.14 11.93 30.50
N GLY A 921 64.48 11.59 31.74
CA GLY A 921 65.45 12.32 32.53
C GLY A 921 66.88 12.02 32.10
N TYR A 922 67.79 13.00 32.24
CA TYR A 922 69.21 12.82 31.95
C TYR A 922 69.90 11.91 33.00
N PRO A 923 70.80 10.98 32.61
CA PRO A 923 71.20 10.66 31.23
C PRO A 923 70.12 9.89 30.47
N PHE A 924 69.83 10.32 29.23
CA PHE A 924 68.75 9.79 28.40
C PHE A 924 69.10 8.39 27.87
N LYS A 925 68.69 7.35 28.58
CA LYS A 925 68.77 5.96 28.10
C LYS A 925 67.49 5.57 27.37
N THR A 926 67.61 4.64 26.42
CA THR A 926 66.45 4.16 25.66
C THR A 926 65.50 3.35 26.54
N VAL A 927 64.20 3.64 26.41
CA VAL A 927 63.08 2.93 27.02
C VAL A 927 62.15 2.40 25.93
N LEU A 928 61.36 1.38 26.27
CA LEU A 928 60.30 0.82 25.43
C LEU A 928 58.93 1.05 26.09
N ILE A 929 58.04 1.76 25.41
CA ILE A 929 56.66 2.00 25.82
C ILE A 929 55.75 0.96 25.13
N ASN A 930 54.94 0.26 25.92
CA ASN A 930 54.08 -0.86 25.51
C ASN A 930 54.80 -1.87 24.60
N ASN A 931 56.08 -2.14 24.92
CA ASN A 931 56.99 -3.04 24.20
C ASN A 931 57.15 -2.75 22.69
N SER A 932 56.72 -1.59 22.20
CA SER A 932 56.63 -1.31 20.76
C SER A 932 57.20 0.06 20.37
N ILE A 933 57.11 1.06 21.25
CA ILE A 933 57.57 2.42 20.96
C ILE A 933 58.90 2.66 21.68
N SER A 934 59.96 2.97 20.95
CA SER A 934 61.28 3.29 21.51
C SER A 934 61.41 4.80 21.76
N CYS A 935 61.91 5.19 22.94
CA CYS A 935 62.17 6.58 23.31
C CYS A 935 63.57 6.70 23.98
N PRO A 936 64.46 7.68 23.71
CA PRO A 936 64.32 8.80 22.76
C PRO A 936 64.03 8.30 21.36
N ASP A 937 63.35 9.11 20.54
CA ASP A 937 63.07 8.73 19.16
C ASP A 937 64.39 8.36 18.45
N PRO A 938 64.49 7.17 17.83
CA PRO A 938 65.76 6.64 17.36
C PRO A 938 66.36 7.47 16.21
N VAL A 939 65.54 8.26 15.51
CA VAL A 939 65.91 9.08 14.35
C VAL A 939 66.27 10.50 14.79
N THR A 940 65.38 11.17 15.53
CA THR A 940 65.52 12.58 15.92
C THR A 940 66.34 12.77 17.19
N LYS A 941 66.57 11.69 17.96
CA LYS A 941 67.24 11.69 19.28
C LYS A 941 66.58 12.61 20.31
N ASN A 942 65.33 13.02 20.08
CA ASN A 942 64.59 13.87 21.01
C ASN A 942 64.27 13.08 22.29
N PRO A 943 64.63 13.57 23.50
CA PRO A 943 64.36 12.88 24.76
C PRO A 943 62.86 12.85 25.15
N ALA A 944 61.97 13.32 24.28
CA ALA A 944 60.53 13.28 24.43
C ALA A 944 59.85 12.50 23.29
N CYS A 945 58.89 11.64 23.63
CA CYS A 945 58.12 10.87 22.64
C CYS A 945 56.62 10.99 22.87
N LEU A 946 55.88 11.28 21.80
CA LEU A 946 54.42 11.40 21.84
C LEU A 946 53.77 10.05 21.58
N VAL A 947 53.03 9.55 22.56
CA VAL A 947 52.23 8.34 22.47
C VAL A 947 50.77 8.75 22.30
N LYS A 948 50.08 8.20 21.29
CA LYS A 948 48.69 8.55 20.95
C LYS A 948 47.77 7.34 21.10
N ASN A 949 46.46 7.59 21.07
CA ASN A 949 45.41 6.58 21.03
C ASN A 949 45.35 5.67 22.28
N ILE A 950 45.64 6.23 23.46
CA ILE A 950 45.62 5.48 24.72
C ILE A 950 44.25 5.58 25.39
N ALA A 951 43.58 4.45 25.62
CA ALA A 951 42.25 4.40 26.22
C ALA A 951 42.24 4.84 27.70
N GLY A 952 41.22 5.60 28.12
CA GLY A 952 40.91 5.83 29.53
C GLY A 952 39.64 5.07 29.92
N PRO A 953 39.72 3.88 30.52
CA PRO A 953 40.84 3.36 31.30
C PRO A 953 41.75 2.38 30.53
N SER A 954 43.05 2.39 30.83
CA SER A 954 44.01 1.39 30.33
C SER A 954 45.28 1.31 31.18
N VAL A 955 46.20 0.42 30.80
CA VAL A 955 47.53 0.30 31.39
C VAL A 955 48.59 0.58 30.32
N MET A 956 49.56 1.43 30.67
CA MET A 956 50.76 1.69 29.87
C MET A 956 51.98 1.15 30.60
N THR A 957 52.81 0.38 29.92
CA THR A 957 54.05 -0.17 30.48
C THR A 957 55.26 0.50 29.83
N ILE A 958 56.21 1.00 30.62
CA ILE A 958 57.46 1.57 30.14
C ILE A 958 58.65 0.81 30.74
N SER A 959 59.43 0.17 29.89
CA SER A 959 60.56 -0.68 30.26
C SER A 959 61.88 0.04 29.97
N GLY A 960 62.69 0.26 31.00
CA GLY A 960 64.00 0.90 30.91
C GLY A 960 65.14 -0.10 30.70
N SER A 961 66.25 0.38 30.14
CA SER A 961 67.44 -0.43 29.83
C SER A 961 68.14 -1.05 31.06
N ASN A 962 67.90 -0.52 32.26
CA ASN A 962 68.51 -0.99 33.52
C ASN A 962 67.58 -1.95 34.30
N SER A 963 66.68 -2.67 33.62
CA SER A 963 65.63 -3.51 34.24
C SER A 963 64.61 -2.74 35.10
N ASN A 964 64.53 -1.42 34.94
CA ASN A 964 63.46 -0.61 35.51
C ASN A 964 62.17 -0.82 34.71
N LEU A 965 61.04 -0.73 35.39
CA LEU A 965 59.71 -0.96 34.82
C LEU A 965 58.71 0.00 35.45
N CYS A 966 57.99 0.75 34.63
CA CYS A 966 56.86 1.56 35.03
C CYS A 966 55.58 0.95 34.47
N THR A 967 54.72 0.42 35.34
CA THR A 967 53.34 0.06 34.96
C THR A 967 52.44 1.20 35.42
N LEU A 968 51.83 1.90 34.46
CA LEU A 968 51.05 3.11 34.68
C LEU A 968 49.58 2.82 34.42
N ALA A 969 48.72 3.11 35.39
CA ALA A 969 47.28 3.08 35.21
C ALA A 969 46.80 4.44 34.69
N ILE A 970 45.98 4.41 33.65
CA ILE A 970 45.39 5.59 33.03
C ILE A 970 43.90 5.59 33.36
N SER A 971 43.42 6.65 34.00
CA SER A 971 42.02 6.79 34.42
C SER A 971 41.10 7.16 33.25
N LYS A 972 39.78 7.11 33.49
CA LYS A 972 38.78 7.55 32.52
C LYS A 972 38.91 9.04 32.17
N GLU A 973 39.46 9.84 33.08
CA GLU A 973 39.69 11.30 32.96
C GLU A 973 41.10 11.64 32.46
N GLY A 974 41.88 10.65 32.01
CA GLY A 974 43.22 10.87 31.46
C GLY A 974 44.31 11.11 32.51
N ALA A 975 44.05 10.86 33.80
CA ALA A 975 45.06 10.92 34.86
C ALA A 975 45.96 9.67 34.84
N VAL A 976 47.24 9.84 35.18
CA VAL A 976 48.25 8.76 35.17
C VAL A 976 48.75 8.51 36.58
N SER A 977 48.65 7.27 37.05
CA SER A 977 49.18 6.84 38.34
C SER A 977 50.10 5.61 38.19
N VAL A 978 51.07 5.46 39.10
CA VAL A 978 51.99 4.31 39.11
C VAL A 978 51.35 3.15 39.84
N THR A 979 51.31 1.98 39.22
CA THR A 979 50.94 0.71 39.85
C THR A 979 52.17 0.15 40.58
N SER A 980 52.28 0.44 41.88
CA SER A 980 53.51 0.25 42.67
C SER A 980 53.95 -1.20 42.81
N ASP A 981 53.03 -2.14 42.90
CA ASP A 981 53.27 -3.59 42.96
C ASP A 981 53.79 -4.19 41.65
N LYS A 982 53.61 -3.48 40.53
CA LYS A 982 54.03 -3.89 39.17
C LYS A 982 55.10 -2.98 38.58
N SER A 983 55.72 -2.14 39.39
CA SER A 983 56.73 -1.18 38.96
C SER A 983 58.03 -1.34 39.76
N LYS A 984 59.18 -1.17 39.10
CA LYS A 984 60.51 -1.27 39.69
C LYS A 984 61.34 -0.06 39.26
N GLY A 985 61.78 0.76 40.21
CA GLY A 985 62.55 1.99 39.93
C GLY A 985 61.72 3.08 39.23
N CYS A 986 60.39 3.02 39.32
CA CYS A 986 59.47 3.95 38.65
C CYS A 986 59.03 5.09 39.58
N TYR A 987 59.56 6.29 39.32
CA TYR A 987 59.10 7.52 39.96
C TYR A 987 58.80 8.53 38.87
N ILE A 988 57.51 8.80 38.63
CA ILE A 988 57.09 9.73 37.57
C ILE A 988 56.53 11.02 38.16
N ASN A 989 56.70 12.11 37.41
CA ASN A 989 55.86 13.28 37.55
C ASN A 989 54.98 13.40 36.30
N SER A 990 53.66 13.43 36.44
CA SER A 990 52.72 13.42 35.33
C SER A 990 51.70 14.54 35.39
N THR A 991 51.23 14.97 34.23
CA THR A 991 50.04 15.81 34.10
C THR A 991 48.96 15.04 33.35
N PRO A 992 47.69 15.06 33.79
CA PRO A 992 46.59 14.41 33.08
C PRO A 992 46.48 14.90 31.63
N ALA A 993 46.01 14.03 30.75
CA ALA A 993 45.61 14.38 29.40
C ALA A 993 44.13 14.81 29.37
N THR A 994 43.77 15.69 28.44
CA THR A 994 42.38 16.05 28.13
C THR A 994 42.08 15.68 26.67
N PRO A 995 40.80 15.65 26.24
CA PRO A 995 40.45 15.32 24.85
C PRO A 995 41.13 16.22 23.79
N ASP A 996 41.49 17.46 24.17
CA ASP A 996 42.09 18.49 23.32
C ASP A 996 43.60 18.71 23.57
N LYS A 997 44.19 18.10 24.62
CA LYS A 997 45.59 18.33 24.99
C LYS A 997 46.28 17.08 25.51
N ALA A 998 47.48 16.80 24.99
CA ALA A 998 48.30 15.70 25.47
C ALA A 998 48.77 15.92 26.92
N GLY A 999 48.68 14.87 27.73
CA GLY A 999 49.27 14.81 29.06
C GLY A 999 50.79 14.67 28.99
N THR A 1000 51.46 14.69 30.16
CA THR A 1000 52.91 14.49 30.24
C THR A 1000 53.25 13.41 31.24
N ILE A 1001 54.32 12.66 30.96
CA ILE A 1001 54.90 11.66 31.86
C ILE A 1001 56.40 11.89 31.88
N ASN A 1002 56.95 12.31 33.01
CA ASN A 1002 58.38 12.55 33.16
C ASN A 1002 59.01 11.38 33.92
N LEU A 1003 59.91 10.68 33.25
CA LEU A 1003 60.71 9.59 33.82
C LEU A 1003 61.97 10.14 34.48
N PRO A 1004 62.48 9.48 35.54
CA PRO A 1004 63.65 9.95 36.26
C PRO A 1004 64.93 9.78 35.43
N GLY A 1005 65.99 10.46 35.85
CA GLY A 1005 67.31 10.36 35.21
C GLY A 1005 67.86 8.95 35.21
N GLY A 1006 68.28 8.46 34.03
CA GLY A 1006 68.89 7.13 33.90
C GLY A 1006 67.93 5.95 34.05
N PHE A 1007 66.61 6.18 33.87
CA PHE A 1007 65.59 5.13 33.88
C PHE A 1007 65.89 3.97 32.91
#